data_AF-A0A4S4N8Z9-F1
#
_entry.id   AF-A0A4S4N8Z9-F1
#
_cell.length_a   1.000
_cell.length_b   1.000
_cell.length_c   1.000
_cell.angle_alpha   90.00
_cell.angle_beta   90.00
_cell.angle_gamma   90.00
#
_symmetry.space_group_name_H-M   'P 1'
#
loop_
_entity.id
_entity.type
_entity.pdbx_description
1 polymer ?
#
loop_
_entity_poly.entity_id
_entity_poly.type
_entity_poly.pdbx_seq_one_letter_code
_entity_poly.pdbx_strand_id
1 'polypeptide(L)'
;MSSTTTGNQSSNRCALLAIPPNTAPTGGPGSPPGPTPAAGPPPAFNGIPEHVPQRTFISSPRVAGDDFLEGARTYHQNCGLAPVWVDSLAHMVRLLSEDTLTHFDRIRLVTHANGDDLIIPLFGQSTVQADRHALEDHLNGFAESDERGILSILDLGLGQHFFSWSNSTILAVIRAGNSGLLAPYGIATSGLPPGDLQRFLFYCCDLVFVTANRVKRNGSNLNAADKNSLLRAVRRLIDLTAPATGADALRTFLTGRPVNDLGPDATHTFNYTLPAGAMNLFLLAGRAAEASEAGFRTQLTTVKNRLDSNSTLDVRGCRAGQYTSYLRALQAFFGRTGNRPKITAPRWYQFFGSCERSVVGNNAELRNLLQTGADAAGIRAAFAEWMDRSRVQERHQPFWLARLLRNSGNVIRFCQLVWRADLPPLAPPLSPVGWPAFLLLNFAQAMTKVAEFFNVTGSGVPTAAQLTALQPLVSTKLDGYASFLFATVDEANKAATFTALSQIDTEIGTTLVPNTAPAPLQVSQVTGYQAALINALETTQLAPIRNLMAACEARIQDAADPGMYYYMINAGLPVFLFRTEERMLTGHRISATHNRIVVHATHRDPAFRQWPRLLWAEPLPAANTIDTLVVTNADARRFAMMVRSAEPGDTDVAACPHPTCDQALEKVTNTPDSLF
;
A
#
# COMPACT_ATOMS: atom_id res chain seq x y z
N MET A 1 52.07 -30.50 7.57
CA MET A 1 51.90 -29.93 8.93
C MET A 1 51.99 -28.42 8.76
N SER A 2 50.85 -27.74 8.58
CA SER A 2 50.04 -27.12 9.65
C SER A 2 50.73 -25.93 10.31
N SER A 3 50.35 -24.71 9.93
CA SER A 3 49.60 -23.81 10.83
C SER A 3 49.07 -22.59 10.06
N THR A 4 47.74 -22.53 9.99
CA THR A 4 46.91 -21.38 9.65
C THR A 4 46.93 -20.35 10.78
N THR A 5 47.04 -19.06 10.43
CA THR A 5 46.56 -17.98 11.30
C THR A 5 45.74 -16.99 10.46
N THR A 6 44.43 -17.12 10.60
CA THR A 6 43.37 -16.22 10.13
C THR A 6 43.43 -14.90 10.89
N GLY A 7 43.72 -13.80 10.19
CA GLY A 7 43.50 -12.44 10.68
C GLY A 7 42.08 -11.99 10.37
N ASN A 8 41.31 -11.68 11.42
CA ASN A 8 39.97 -11.11 11.38
C ASN A 8 39.91 -9.84 10.51
N GLN A 9 39.13 -9.85 9.43
CA GLN A 9 38.59 -8.63 8.85
C GLN A 9 37.31 -8.27 9.58
N SER A 10 37.40 -7.33 10.51
CA SER A 10 36.24 -6.61 11.03
C SER A 10 35.63 -5.76 9.91
N SER A 11 34.43 -6.12 9.49
CA SER A 11 33.59 -5.31 8.60
C SER A 11 33.31 -3.95 9.26
N ASN A 12 33.96 -2.88 8.79
CA ASN A 12 33.52 -1.53 9.08
C ASN A 12 32.19 -1.30 8.36
N ARG A 13 31.09 -1.56 9.08
CA ARG A 13 29.77 -1.03 8.74
C ARG A 13 29.90 0.48 8.69
N CYS A 14 29.85 1.06 7.49
CA CYS A 14 29.70 2.50 7.34
C CYS A 14 28.40 2.90 8.03
N ALA A 15 28.53 3.69 9.10
CA ALA A 15 27.41 4.19 9.86
C ALA A 15 26.48 4.99 8.93
N LEU A 16 25.19 4.67 8.99
CA LEU A 16 24.12 5.52 8.48
C LEU A 16 24.31 6.93 9.07
N LEU A 17 24.79 7.86 8.24
CA LEU A 17 24.76 9.27 8.57
C LEU A 17 23.30 9.70 8.65
N ALA A 18 22.80 9.80 9.88
CA ALA A 18 21.54 10.44 10.18
C ALA A 18 21.62 11.89 9.68
N ILE A 19 20.71 12.26 8.78
CA ILE A 19 20.44 13.65 8.43
C ILE A 19 19.86 14.30 9.69
N PRO A 20 20.44 15.39 10.22
CA PRO A 20 19.87 16.06 11.38
C PRO A 20 18.47 16.60 11.04
N PRO A 21 17.47 16.44 11.92
CA PRO A 21 16.17 17.06 11.72
C PRO A 21 16.32 18.59 11.74
N ASN A 22 15.61 19.28 10.84
CA ASN A 22 15.50 20.73 10.88
C ASN A 22 15.07 21.18 12.27
N THR A 23 15.82 22.14 12.83
CA THR A 23 15.51 22.82 14.09
C THR A 23 14.12 23.43 14.02
N ALA A 24 13.27 23.06 14.98
CA ALA A 24 11.95 23.65 15.16
C ALA A 24 12.07 25.13 15.57
N PRO A 25 11.13 26.01 15.16
CA PRO A 25 11.06 27.35 15.73
C PRO A 25 10.66 27.23 17.21
N THR A 26 11.41 27.91 18.06
CA THR A 26 11.17 28.03 19.50
C THR A 26 9.97 28.95 19.77
N GLY A 27 8.92 28.43 20.42
CA GLY A 27 7.87 29.27 21.02
C GLY A 27 6.64 28.52 21.55
N GLY A 28 6.50 28.46 22.88
CA GLY A 28 5.20 28.34 23.57
C GLY A 28 4.84 26.97 24.18
N PRO A 29 4.55 26.86 25.50
CA PRO A 29 4.10 25.64 26.13
C PRO A 29 2.58 25.49 26.00
N GLY A 30 2.11 24.43 25.35
CA GLY A 30 0.67 24.14 25.29
C GLY A 30 0.31 22.91 24.46
N SER A 31 0.04 21.81 25.16
CA SER A 31 -0.55 20.52 24.72
C SER A 31 0.39 19.47 24.11
N PRO A 32 0.26 18.19 24.51
CA PRO A 32 1.06 17.10 23.96
C PRO A 32 0.50 16.66 22.60
N PRO A 33 1.28 16.66 21.52
CA PRO A 33 0.92 15.91 20.33
C PRO A 33 1.23 14.43 20.60
N GLY A 34 0.25 13.56 20.34
CA GLY A 34 0.45 12.11 20.34
C GLY A 34 1.61 11.70 19.42
N PRO A 35 2.20 10.52 19.63
CA PRO A 35 3.42 10.12 18.92
C PRO A 35 3.16 10.11 17.41
N THR A 36 3.87 11.00 16.71
CA THR A 36 4.05 10.98 15.27
C THR A 36 4.55 9.59 14.87
N PRO A 37 3.86 8.84 13.99
CA PRO A 37 4.42 7.62 13.46
C PRO A 37 5.69 7.99 12.70
N ALA A 38 6.82 7.39 13.08
CA ALA A 38 8.05 7.48 12.31
C ALA A 38 7.75 7.11 10.85
N ALA A 39 8.37 7.82 9.91
CA ALA A 39 8.29 7.53 8.48
C ALA A 39 8.98 6.18 8.19
N GLY A 40 8.29 5.09 8.48
CA GLY A 40 8.65 3.76 8.01
C GLY A 40 8.42 3.67 6.49
N PRO A 41 9.13 2.76 5.79
CA PRO A 41 8.84 2.47 4.38
C PRO A 41 7.36 2.06 4.22
N PRO A 42 6.69 2.34 3.08
CA PRO A 42 5.31 1.93 2.92
C PRO A 42 5.18 0.42 2.77
N PRO A 43 4.13 -0.21 3.34
CA PRO A 43 3.83 -1.61 3.09
C PRO A 43 3.32 -1.81 1.67
N ALA A 44 3.55 -3.00 1.09
CA ALA A 44 2.85 -3.44 -0.10
C ALA A 44 2.92 -4.94 -0.44
N PHE A 45 3.42 -5.93 0.31
CA PHE A 45 3.21 -6.37 1.70
C PHE A 45 4.37 -7.33 2.05
N ASN A 46 4.94 -7.22 3.26
CA ASN A 46 5.82 -8.22 3.92
C ASN A 46 5.17 -8.56 5.27
N GLY A 47 3.87 -8.83 5.24
CA GLY A 47 3.04 -8.40 6.34
C GLY A 47 2.62 -6.93 6.21
N ILE A 48 2.26 -6.22 7.28
CA ILE A 48 1.79 -4.83 7.40
C ILE A 48 0.63 -4.38 6.46
N PRO A 49 -0.61 -4.27 6.98
CA PRO A 49 -1.76 -3.66 6.30
C PRO A 49 -1.44 -2.31 5.64
N GLU A 50 -1.96 -2.10 4.43
CA GLU A 50 -1.90 -0.82 3.73
C GLU A 50 -2.98 0.14 4.22
N HIS A 51 -2.75 1.44 4.04
CA HIS A 51 -3.74 2.44 4.35
C HIS A 51 -4.59 2.79 3.13
N VAL A 52 -5.91 2.92 3.34
CA VAL A 52 -6.90 3.22 2.30
C VAL A 52 -6.68 4.64 1.75
N PRO A 53 -6.37 4.82 0.44
CA PRO A 53 -6.24 6.14 -0.15
C PRO A 53 -7.61 6.77 -0.40
N GLN A 54 -7.72 8.10 -0.28
CA GLN A 54 -8.92 8.84 -0.67
C GLN A 54 -9.06 8.92 -2.19
N ARG A 55 -7.93 8.93 -2.92
CA ARG A 55 -7.88 8.90 -4.38
C ARG A 55 -6.80 7.95 -4.88
N THR A 56 -7.16 7.13 -5.86
CA THR A 56 -6.24 6.23 -6.55
C THR A 56 -6.14 6.61 -8.02
N PHE A 57 -4.94 6.94 -8.46
CA PHE A 57 -4.62 7.19 -9.85
C PHE A 57 -3.75 6.07 -10.38
N ILE A 58 -3.98 5.69 -11.64
CA ILE A 58 -3.16 4.70 -12.34
C ILE A 58 -2.69 5.34 -13.64
N SER A 59 -1.38 5.30 -13.90
CA SER A 59 -0.81 5.77 -15.17
C SER A 59 -1.43 5.00 -16.33
N SER A 60 -1.79 5.67 -17.41
CA SER A 60 -2.45 5.03 -18.56
C SER A 60 -1.48 4.06 -19.25
N PRO A 61 -1.94 2.87 -19.70
CA PRO A 61 -1.10 1.93 -20.44
C PRO A 61 -0.53 2.59 -21.69
N ARG A 62 0.79 2.49 -21.89
CA ARG A 62 1.44 2.99 -23.11
C ARG A 62 1.37 2.00 -24.26
N VAL A 63 1.12 0.73 -23.95
CA VAL A 63 1.04 -0.38 -24.91
C VAL A 63 -0.21 -1.18 -24.57
N ALA A 64 -0.89 -1.68 -25.59
CA ALA A 64 -2.03 -2.58 -25.40
C ALA A 64 -1.56 -3.89 -24.70
N GLY A 65 -2.33 -4.37 -23.73
CA GLY A 65 -2.00 -5.60 -22.99
C GLY A 65 -1.08 -5.40 -21.78
N ASP A 66 -1.06 -4.20 -21.18
CA ASP A 66 -0.32 -3.94 -19.94
C ASP A 66 -1.01 -4.61 -18.73
N ASP A 67 -0.65 -5.86 -18.49
CA ASP A 67 -1.25 -6.68 -17.43
C ASP A 67 -0.95 -6.15 -16.01
N PHE A 68 0.15 -5.41 -15.83
CA PHE A 68 0.50 -4.84 -14.52
C PHE A 68 -0.46 -3.69 -14.16
N LEU A 69 -0.62 -2.71 -15.04
CA LEU A 69 -1.47 -1.55 -14.77
C LEU A 69 -2.95 -1.93 -14.77
N GLU A 70 -3.38 -2.85 -15.64
CA GLU A 70 -4.73 -3.39 -15.62
C GLU A 70 -4.98 -4.27 -14.37
N GLY A 71 -3.96 -5.04 -13.96
CA GLY A 71 -3.90 -5.76 -12.69
C GLY A 71 -4.16 -4.85 -11.50
N ALA A 72 -3.39 -3.77 -11.41
CA ALA A 72 -3.52 -2.75 -10.39
C ALA A 72 -4.91 -2.10 -10.40
N ARG A 73 -5.45 -1.78 -11.59
CA ARG A 73 -6.79 -1.19 -11.72
C ARG A 73 -7.87 -2.10 -11.17
N THR A 74 -7.88 -3.35 -11.61
CA THR A 74 -8.88 -4.32 -11.14
C THR A 74 -8.76 -4.55 -9.64
N TYR A 75 -7.54 -4.65 -9.09
CA TYR A 75 -7.33 -4.78 -7.65
C TYR A 75 -7.95 -3.61 -6.86
N HIS A 76 -7.67 -2.37 -7.25
CA HIS A 76 -8.20 -1.19 -6.56
C HIS A 76 -9.71 -1.00 -6.80
N GLN A 77 -10.23 -1.37 -7.98
CA GLN A 77 -11.68 -1.39 -8.27
C GLN A 77 -12.43 -2.36 -7.37
N ASN A 78 -11.91 -3.57 -7.21
CA ASN A 78 -12.50 -4.59 -6.33
C ASN A 78 -12.56 -4.10 -4.89
N CYS A 79 -11.53 -3.36 -4.45
CA CYS A 79 -11.49 -2.73 -3.13
C CYS A 79 -12.37 -1.48 -3.00
N GLY A 80 -13.11 -1.06 -4.04
CA GLY A 80 -14.00 0.10 -4.00
C GLY A 80 -13.27 1.44 -4.05
N LEU A 81 -12.00 1.48 -4.47
CA LEU A 81 -11.15 2.68 -4.44
C LEU A 81 -11.27 3.55 -5.71
N ALA A 82 -12.20 3.20 -6.61
CA ALA A 82 -12.55 3.93 -7.83
C ALA A 82 -11.32 4.50 -8.58
N PRO A 83 -10.36 3.65 -9.00
CA PRO A 83 -9.13 4.13 -9.62
C PRO A 83 -9.40 4.84 -10.96
N VAL A 84 -8.69 5.95 -11.19
CA VAL A 84 -8.80 6.78 -12.39
C VAL A 84 -7.53 6.67 -13.22
N TRP A 85 -7.68 6.47 -14.53
CA TRP A 85 -6.57 6.55 -15.47
C TRP A 85 -6.09 7.99 -15.63
N VAL A 86 -4.79 8.20 -15.53
CA VAL A 86 -4.15 9.48 -15.83
C VAL A 86 -3.04 9.24 -16.85
N ASP A 87 -2.96 10.09 -17.86
CA ASP A 87 -1.92 10.00 -18.88
C ASP A 87 -0.67 10.82 -18.51
N SER A 88 -0.78 11.66 -17.48
CA SER A 88 0.29 12.55 -17.02
C SER A 88 0.05 13.07 -15.60
N LEU A 89 1.11 13.59 -14.95
CA LEU A 89 0.98 14.26 -13.66
C LEU A 89 0.15 15.55 -13.77
N ALA A 90 0.21 16.28 -14.88
CA ALA A 90 -0.64 17.45 -15.09
C ALA A 90 -2.13 17.08 -15.16
N HIS A 91 -2.48 15.94 -15.77
CA HIS A 91 -3.85 15.43 -15.73
C HIS A 91 -4.27 15.06 -14.29
N MET A 92 -3.40 14.41 -13.52
CA MET A 92 -3.67 14.14 -12.10
C MET A 92 -3.88 15.43 -11.31
N VAL A 93 -3.05 16.46 -11.52
CA VAL A 93 -3.19 17.79 -10.89
C VAL A 93 -4.52 18.43 -11.25
N ARG A 94 -4.94 18.38 -12.52
CA ARG A 94 -6.23 18.89 -12.97
C ARG A 94 -7.38 18.21 -12.20
N LEU A 95 -7.42 16.88 -12.18
CA LEU A 95 -8.46 16.11 -11.47
C LEU A 95 -8.47 16.42 -9.96
N LEU A 96 -7.30 16.50 -9.33
CA LEU A 96 -7.19 16.85 -7.91
C LEU A 96 -7.63 18.28 -7.61
N SER A 97 -7.45 19.21 -8.54
CA SER A 97 -7.89 20.60 -8.40
C SER A 97 -9.40 20.77 -8.55
N GLU A 98 -10.02 19.95 -9.41
CA GLU A 98 -11.47 19.90 -9.67
C GLU A 98 -12.22 19.10 -8.60
N ASP A 99 -11.50 18.36 -7.74
CA ASP A 99 -12.10 17.54 -6.70
C ASP A 99 -12.89 18.38 -5.68
N THR A 100 -13.92 17.75 -5.11
CA THR A 100 -14.74 18.31 -4.03
C THR A 100 -14.04 18.32 -2.67
N LEU A 101 -13.01 17.49 -2.46
CA LEU A 101 -12.27 17.45 -1.20
C LEU A 101 -11.45 18.74 -1.01
N THR A 102 -11.60 19.36 0.16
CA THR A 102 -10.84 20.57 0.53
C THR A 102 -9.45 20.25 1.05
N HIS A 103 -9.19 18.99 1.40
CA HIS A 103 -7.90 18.49 1.86
C HIS A 103 -7.78 16.99 1.52
N PHE A 104 -6.55 16.54 1.23
CA PHE A 104 -6.25 15.14 1.01
C PHE A 104 -5.27 14.61 2.06
N ASP A 105 -5.71 13.61 2.83
CA ASP A 105 -4.89 12.85 3.77
C ASP A 105 -3.98 11.85 3.03
N ARG A 106 -4.52 11.15 2.02
CA ARG A 106 -3.78 10.12 1.30
C ARG A 106 -4.20 10.00 -0.15
N ILE A 107 -3.24 10.17 -1.04
CA ILE A 107 -3.37 9.96 -2.49
C ILE A 107 -2.46 8.81 -2.90
N ARG A 108 -2.91 7.97 -3.81
CA ARG A 108 -2.10 6.89 -4.40
C ARG A 108 -1.93 7.09 -5.90
N LEU A 109 -0.70 6.97 -6.38
CA LEU A 109 -0.35 6.90 -7.79
C LEU A 109 0.30 5.55 -8.08
N VAL A 110 -0.30 4.75 -8.95
CA VAL A 110 0.28 3.51 -9.47
C VAL A 110 0.79 3.73 -10.87
N THR A 111 2.05 3.44 -11.11
CA THR A 111 2.68 3.56 -12.43
C THR A 111 3.71 2.47 -12.60
N HIS A 112 4.07 2.18 -13.85
CA HIS A 112 5.35 1.56 -14.09
C HIS A 112 6.44 2.43 -13.51
N ALA A 113 7.38 1.78 -12.87
CA ALA A 113 8.64 2.35 -12.50
C ALA A 113 9.68 1.30 -12.85
N ASN A 114 10.85 1.68 -13.33
CA ASN A 114 12.00 0.81 -13.26
C ASN A 114 12.85 1.28 -12.08
N GLY A 115 13.87 0.51 -11.76
CA GLY A 115 14.87 0.97 -10.82
C GLY A 115 15.60 2.21 -11.27
N ASP A 116 15.15 2.94 -12.32
CA ASP A 116 15.67 4.22 -12.86
C ASP A 116 14.66 5.40 -12.84
N ASP A 117 13.35 5.20 -13.06
CA ASP A 117 12.36 6.27 -13.25
C ASP A 117 10.90 5.87 -12.95
N LEU A 118 10.02 6.84 -12.68
CA LEU A 118 8.58 6.67 -12.85
C LEU A 118 8.21 6.89 -14.32
N ILE A 119 7.51 5.92 -14.90
CA ILE A 119 7.10 5.95 -16.31
C ILE A 119 5.74 6.66 -16.43
N ILE A 120 5.63 7.87 -15.85
CA ILE A 120 4.51 8.79 -16.04
C ILE A 120 5.04 10.16 -16.48
N PRO A 121 4.58 10.69 -17.63
CA PRO A 121 5.06 11.99 -18.12
C PRO A 121 4.47 13.13 -17.29
N LEU A 122 5.16 14.27 -17.24
CA LEU A 122 4.61 15.47 -16.61
C LEU A 122 3.43 16.05 -17.41
N PHE A 123 3.54 16.11 -18.75
CA PHE A 123 2.50 16.63 -19.65
C PHE A 123 2.21 15.69 -20.84
N GLY A 124 0.96 15.19 -20.92
CA GLY A 124 0.41 14.42 -22.04
C GLY A 124 1.12 13.10 -22.34
N GLN A 125 0.65 12.38 -23.36
CA GLN A 125 1.23 11.09 -23.79
C GLN A 125 2.56 11.31 -24.54
N SER A 126 3.68 11.38 -23.84
CA SER A 126 5.00 11.24 -24.46
C SER A 126 5.27 9.75 -24.67
N THR A 127 5.44 9.30 -25.91
CA THR A 127 5.91 7.94 -26.21
C THR A 127 7.36 7.73 -25.83
N VAL A 128 8.12 8.81 -25.60
CA VAL A 128 9.55 8.74 -25.26
C VAL A 128 9.71 8.89 -23.75
N GLN A 129 10.43 7.95 -23.14
CA GLN A 129 10.87 8.07 -21.75
C GLN A 129 11.80 9.30 -21.66
N ALA A 130 11.47 10.24 -20.78
CA ALA A 130 12.39 11.32 -20.45
C ALA A 130 13.61 10.69 -19.76
N ASP A 131 14.81 11.21 -20.02
CA ASP A 131 15.96 10.91 -19.18
C ASP A 131 15.64 11.33 -17.73
N ARG A 132 15.98 10.47 -16.77
CA ARG A 132 15.76 10.59 -15.34
C ARG A 132 16.01 11.98 -14.76
N HIS A 133 17.14 12.57 -15.10
CA HIS A 133 17.53 13.89 -14.59
C HIS A 133 16.60 14.98 -15.11
N ALA A 134 16.16 14.85 -16.36
CA ALA A 134 15.24 15.80 -16.96
C ALA A 134 13.89 15.82 -16.23
N LEU A 135 13.33 14.66 -15.85
CA LEU A 135 12.04 14.66 -15.14
C LEU A 135 12.13 15.24 -13.73
N GLU A 136 13.23 15.00 -13.00
CA GLU A 136 13.49 15.62 -11.71
C GLU A 136 13.55 17.16 -11.84
N ASP A 137 14.31 17.66 -12.81
CA ASP A 137 14.46 19.08 -13.09
C ASP A 137 13.14 19.72 -13.52
N HIS A 138 12.33 19.02 -14.32
CA HIS A 138 10.98 19.47 -14.67
C HIS A 138 10.11 19.63 -13.43
N LEU A 139 10.07 18.62 -12.55
CA LEU A 139 9.27 18.67 -11.34
C LEU A 139 9.70 19.83 -10.43
N ASN A 140 11.01 20.03 -10.25
CA ASN A 140 11.53 21.15 -9.46
C ASN A 140 11.23 22.51 -10.12
N GLY A 141 11.41 22.63 -11.44
CA GLY A 141 11.10 23.83 -12.20
C GLY A 141 9.63 24.22 -12.08
N PHE A 142 8.71 23.28 -12.32
CA PHE A 142 7.28 23.54 -12.17
C PHE A 142 6.84 23.67 -10.70
N ALA A 143 7.57 23.12 -9.73
CA ALA A 143 7.32 23.41 -8.32
C ALA A 143 7.52 24.90 -8.01
N GLU A 144 8.48 25.55 -8.68
CA GLU A 144 8.83 26.97 -8.56
C GLU A 144 7.90 27.86 -9.41
N SER A 145 7.92 27.74 -10.73
CA SER A 145 7.10 28.55 -11.65
C SER A 145 6.93 27.89 -13.01
N ASP A 146 5.95 28.33 -13.81
CA ASP A 146 5.76 27.80 -15.17
C ASP A 146 6.94 28.18 -16.08
N GLU A 147 7.52 29.36 -15.87
CA GLU A 147 8.70 29.83 -16.58
C GLU A 147 9.89 28.89 -16.33
N ARG A 148 10.21 28.64 -15.05
CA ARG A 148 11.29 27.75 -14.64
C ARG A 148 11.06 26.32 -15.10
N GLY A 149 9.81 25.85 -15.07
CA GLY A 149 9.41 24.57 -15.61
C GLY A 149 9.65 24.44 -17.12
N ILE A 150 9.22 25.41 -17.93
CA ILE A 150 9.45 25.37 -19.39
C ILE A 150 10.95 25.45 -19.69
N LEU A 151 11.71 26.28 -18.97
CA LEU A 151 13.17 26.38 -19.15
C LEU A 151 13.90 25.09 -18.80
N SER A 152 13.46 24.37 -17.76
CA SER A 152 14.04 23.07 -17.40
C SER A 152 13.86 22.02 -18.49
N ILE A 153 12.80 22.10 -19.30
CA ILE A 153 12.58 21.21 -20.44
C ILE A 153 13.49 21.58 -21.61
N LEU A 154 13.68 22.87 -21.85
CA LEU A 154 14.50 23.35 -22.97
C LEU A 154 15.99 23.18 -22.71
N ASP A 155 16.44 22.95 -21.46
CA ASP A 155 17.84 22.74 -21.08
C ASP A 155 18.82 23.68 -21.80
N LEU A 156 18.57 24.99 -21.69
CA LEU A 156 19.36 26.04 -22.35
C LEU A 156 20.70 26.32 -21.64
N GLY A 157 21.10 25.45 -20.70
CA GLY A 157 22.26 25.64 -19.83
C GLY A 157 22.18 26.91 -18.97
N LEU A 158 23.34 27.43 -18.56
CA LEU A 158 23.46 28.65 -17.73
C LEU A 158 22.90 29.92 -18.41
N GLY A 159 22.68 29.87 -19.73
CA GLY A 159 22.25 31.03 -20.53
C GLY A 159 20.76 31.32 -20.51
N GLN A 160 19.89 30.37 -20.14
CA GLN A 160 18.41 30.46 -20.17
C GLN A 160 17.78 30.95 -21.50
N HIS A 161 18.59 31.15 -22.54
CA HIS A 161 18.25 31.75 -23.82
C HIS A 161 19.06 31.06 -24.94
N PHE A 162 18.58 31.08 -26.18
CA PHE A 162 19.27 30.41 -27.29
C PHE A 162 20.53 31.15 -27.75
N PHE A 163 20.67 32.42 -27.35
CA PHE A 163 21.81 33.26 -27.65
C PHE A 163 22.16 34.11 -26.44
N SER A 164 23.44 34.45 -26.28
CA SER A 164 23.90 35.36 -25.23
C SER A 164 23.55 36.81 -25.57
N TRP A 165 22.29 37.17 -25.37
CA TRP A 165 21.76 38.50 -25.66
C TRP A 165 22.44 39.58 -24.83
N SER A 166 22.73 40.72 -25.46
CA SER A 166 23.32 41.88 -24.81
C SER A 166 22.27 42.95 -24.54
N ASN A 167 22.12 43.36 -23.28
CA ASN A 167 21.28 44.49 -22.89
C ASN A 167 21.65 45.77 -23.66
N SER A 168 22.94 46.06 -23.82
CA SER A 168 23.37 47.28 -24.50
C SER A 168 22.98 47.27 -25.97
N THR A 169 23.10 46.13 -26.64
CA THR A 169 22.72 45.96 -28.05
C THR A 169 21.20 46.11 -28.22
N ILE A 170 20.41 45.36 -27.44
CA ILE A 170 18.95 45.39 -27.55
C ILE A 170 18.41 46.79 -27.22
N LEU A 171 18.89 47.42 -26.14
CA LEU A 171 18.46 48.77 -25.78
C LEU A 171 18.90 49.81 -26.82
N ALA A 172 20.07 49.67 -27.44
CA ALA A 172 20.49 50.57 -28.51
C ALA A 172 19.53 50.50 -29.71
N VAL A 173 19.12 49.29 -30.10
CA VAL A 173 18.15 49.08 -31.18
C VAL A 173 16.81 49.72 -30.85
N ILE A 174 16.31 49.52 -29.63
CA ILE A 174 15.03 50.10 -29.21
C ILE A 174 15.13 51.63 -29.14
N ARG A 175 16.18 52.19 -28.54
CA ARG A 175 16.36 53.65 -28.41
C ARG A 175 16.51 54.34 -29.76
N ALA A 176 17.24 53.73 -30.69
CA ALA A 176 17.42 54.26 -32.04
C ALA A 176 16.13 54.18 -32.87
N GLY A 177 15.33 53.13 -32.71
CA GLY A 177 14.10 52.94 -33.49
C GLY A 177 12.86 53.60 -32.88
N ASN A 178 12.67 53.52 -31.56
CA ASN A 178 11.56 54.11 -30.82
C ASN A 178 11.83 54.12 -29.30
N SER A 179 12.61 55.10 -28.81
CA SER A 179 12.91 55.25 -27.38
C SER A 179 11.68 55.44 -26.50
N GLY A 180 10.56 55.93 -27.05
CA GLY A 180 9.29 56.10 -26.33
C GLY A 180 8.72 54.79 -25.76
N LEU A 181 9.03 53.64 -26.37
CA LEU A 181 8.64 52.31 -25.87
C LEU A 181 9.25 51.97 -24.51
N LEU A 182 10.36 52.62 -24.15
CA LEU A 182 11.07 52.40 -22.89
C LEU A 182 10.69 53.41 -21.80
N ALA A 183 9.89 54.44 -22.14
CA ALA A 183 9.46 55.47 -21.21
C ALA A 183 8.69 54.91 -19.99
N PRO A 184 7.78 53.91 -20.13
CA PRO A 184 7.07 53.33 -18.99
C PRO A 184 7.99 52.71 -17.92
N TYR A 185 9.23 52.38 -18.29
CA TYR A 185 10.20 51.72 -17.42
C TYR A 185 11.31 52.67 -16.96
N GLY A 186 11.25 53.96 -17.32
CA GLY A 186 12.25 54.96 -16.94
C GLY A 186 13.62 54.78 -17.60
N ILE A 187 13.74 53.98 -18.65
CA ILE A 187 15.03 53.66 -19.32
C ILE A 187 15.12 54.14 -20.77
N ALA A 188 14.29 55.11 -21.14
CA ALA A 188 14.22 55.66 -22.50
C ALA A 188 15.55 56.25 -23.01
N THR A 189 16.36 56.83 -22.12
CA THR A 189 17.63 57.47 -22.48
C THR A 189 18.85 56.70 -21.98
N SER A 190 18.82 56.20 -20.75
CA SER A 190 19.91 55.47 -20.10
C SER A 190 19.37 54.40 -19.13
N GLY A 191 20.26 53.60 -18.53
CA GLY A 191 19.90 52.52 -17.60
C GLY A 191 19.75 51.15 -18.27
N LEU A 192 19.62 50.11 -17.42
CA LEU A 192 19.48 48.70 -17.78
C LEU A 192 18.06 48.21 -17.43
N PRO A 193 17.51 47.22 -18.17
CA PRO A 193 16.21 46.68 -17.84
C PRO A 193 16.28 45.91 -16.51
N PRO A 194 15.33 46.11 -15.57
CA PRO A 194 15.24 45.30 -14.37
C PRO A 194 14.77 43.87 -14.69
N GLY A 195 15.03 42.94 -13.76
CA GLY A 195 14.82 41.49 -13.87
C GLY A 195 13.81 40.99 -14.92
N ASP A 196 12.51 41.19 -14.68
CA ASP A 196 11.44 40.67 -15.57
C ASP A 196 11.46 41.31 -16.96
N LEU A 197 11.68 42.62 -17.04
CA LEU A 197 11.80 43.31 -18.31
C LEU A 197 13.00 42.79 -19.11
N GLN A 198 14.12 42.53 -18.45
CA GLN A 198 15.29 41.96 -19.11
C GLN A 198 14.97 40.60 -19.74
N ARG A 199 14.38 39.70 -18.95
CA ARG A 199 14.00 38.35 -19.40
C ARG A 199 12.99 38.41 -20.55
N PHE A 200 11.98 39.28 -20.44
CA PHE A 200 11.01 39.54 -21.50
C PHE A 200 11.64 39.99 -22.82
N LEU A 201 12.57 40.95 -22.77
CA LEU A 201 13.27 41.43 -23.95
C LEU A 201 14.10 40.31 -24.59
N PHE A 202 14.79 39.50 -23.78
CA PHE A 202 15.59 38.38 -24.27
C PHE A 202 14.72 37.29 -24.90
N TYR A 203 13.56 36.94 -24.33
CA TYR A 203 12.64 35.99 -24.97
C TYR A 203 12.01 36.52 -26.25
N CYS A 204 11.79 37.83 -26.37
CA CYS A 204 11.39 38.45 -27.65
C CYS A 204 12.47 38.25 -28.72
N CYS A 205 13.75 38.40 -28.36
CA CYS A 205 14.87 38.12 -29.26
C CYS A 205 15.00 36.63 -29.59
N ASP A 206 14.81 35.73 -28.62
CA ASP A 206 14.75 34.29 -28.84
C ASP A 206 13.66 33.90 -29.85
N LEU A 207 12.49 34.56 -29.80
CA LEU A 207 11.41 34.31 -30.76
C LEU A 207 11.83 34.65 -32.20
N VAL A 208 12.55 35.76 -32.39
CA VAL A 208 13.11 36.14 -33.69
C VAL A 208 14.16 35.11 -34.14
N PHE A 209 15.02 34.68 -33.22
CA PHE A 209 16.07 33.70 -33.47
C PHE A 209 15.51 32.34 -33.94
N VAL A 210 14.48 31.83 -33.26
CA VAL A 210 13.75 30.61 -33.63
C VAL A 210 13.03 30.78 -34.98
N THR A 211 12.36 31.93 -35.18
CA THR A 211 11.62 32.22 -36.43
C THR A 211 12.57 32.23 -37.63
N ALA A 212 13.77 32.77 -37.46
CA ALA A 212 14.84 32.83 -38.46
C ALA A 212 15.58 31.49 -38.71
N ASN A 213 15.07 30.36 -38.22
CA ASN A 213 15.69 29.02 -38.36
C ASN A 213 17.12 28.95 -37.81
N ARG A 214 17.42 29.70 -36.75
CA ARG A 214 18.75 29.68 -36.10
C ARG A 214 18.90 28.60 -35.04
N VAL A 215 17.78 28.01 -34.60
CA VAL A 215 17.79 26.82 -33.75
C VAL A 215 17.79 25.57 -34.63
N LYS A 216 18.75 24.69 -34.36
CA LYS A 216 19.00 23.45 -35.10
C LYS A 216 18.97 22.25 -34.18
N ARG A 217 18.67 21.08 -34.75
CA ARG A 217 18.76 19.77 -34.09
C ARG A 217 19.78 18.94 -34.85
N ASN A 218 20.84 18.52 -34.17
CA ASN A 218 21.93 17.73 -34.77
C ASN A 218 22.45 18.34 -36.10
N GLY A 219 22.61 19.67 -36.12
CA GLY A 219 23.09 20.44 -37.27
C GLY A 219 22.04 20.73 -38.35
N SER A 220 20.86 20.11 -38.27
CA SER A 220 19.76 20.26 -39.23
C SER A 220 18.71 21.26 -38.76
N ASN A 221 18.00 21.88 -39.69
CA ASN A 221 16.86 22.74 -39.37
C ASN A 221 15.76 21.91 -38.69
N LEU A 222 15.04 22.53 -37.75
CA LEU A 222 13.87 21.91 -37.14
C LEU A 222 12.80 21.64 -38.21
N ASN A 223 12.13 20.49 -38.10
CA ASN A 223 10.92 20.26 -38.88
C ASN A 223 9.79 21.21 -38.42
N ALA A 224 8.71 21.30 -39.20
CA ALA A 224 7.62 22.23 -38.91
C ALA A 224 6.95 22.02 -37.54
N ALA A 225 6.79 20.76 -37.11
CA ALA A 225 6.14 20.43 -35.84
C ALA A 225 7.01 20.82 -34.63
N ASP A 226 8.31 20.52 -34.69
CA ASP A 226 9.29 20.89 -33.66
C ASP A 226 9.41 22.41 -33.56
N LYS A 227 9.51 23.09 -34.71
CA LYS A 227 9.56 24.56 -34.76
C LYS A 227 8.31 25.18 -34.17
N ASN A 228 7.13 24.69 -34.52
CA ASN A 228 5.86 25.22 -33.98
C ASN A 228 5.74 25.02 -32.47
N SER A 229 6.17 23.85 -31.96
CA SER A 229 6.15 23.56 -30.53
C SER A 229 7.12 24.46 -29.75
N LEU A 230 8.33 24.68 -30.30
CA LEU A 230 9.31 25.59 -29.73
C LEU A 230 8.83 27.05 -29.76
N LEU A 231 8.26 27.50 -30.87
CA LEU A 231 7.68 28.85 -30.99
C LEU A 231 6.57 29.07 -29.96
N ARG A 232 5.73 28.07 -29.70
CA ARG A 232 4.72 28.13 -28.65
C ARG A 232 5.36 28.29 -27.27
N ALA A 233 6.35 27.46 -26.95
CA ALA A 233 7.06 27.54 -25.67
C ALA A 233 7.68 28.92 -25.44
N VAL A 234 8.38 29.47 -26.45
CA VAL A 234 9.01 30.80 -26.34
C VAL A 234 7.96 31.92 -26.22
N ARG A 235 6.86 31.85 -26.97
CA ARG A 235 5.75 32.81 -26.81
C ARG A 235 5.18 32.78 -25.40
N ARG A 236 5.04 31.59 -24.81
CA ARG A 236 4.56 31.47 -23.44
C ARG A 236 5.55 32.05 -22.43
N LEU A 237 6.86 31.88 -22.63
CA LEU A 237 7.88 32.52 -21.79
C LEU A 237 7.82 34.06 -21.89
N ILE A 238 7.58 34.61 -23.08
CA ILE A 238 7.31 36.05 -23.28
C ILE A 238 6.10 36.46 -22.44
N ASP A 239 4.99 35.74 -22.54
CA ASP A 239 3.75 36.10 -21.83
C ASP A 239 3.92 35.98 -20.30
N LEU A 240 4.68 35.01 -19.81
CA LEU A 240 4.96 34.81 -18.37
C LEU A 240 5.89 35.88 -17.77
N THR A 241 6.71 36.53 -18.61
CA THR A 241 7.65 37.59 -18.19
C THR A 241 7.20 38.99 -18.60
N ALA A 242 6.06 39.10 -19.30
CA ALA A 242 5.54 40.36 -19.81
C ALA A 242 5.29 41.35 -18.67
N PRO A 243 5.86 42.57 -18.74
CA PRO A 243 5.55 43.59 -17.74
C PRO A 243 4.10 44.07 -17.88
N ALA A 244 3.53 44.57 -16.78
CA ALA A 244 2.13 44.97 -16.71
C ALA A 244 1.73 46.12 -17.66
N THR A 245 2.68 46.90 -18.18
CA THR A 245 2.38 48.08 -19.02
C THR A 245 3.37 48.16 -20.17
N GLY A 246 2.88 48.25 -21.41
CA GLY A 246 3.70 48.49 -22.61
C GLY A 246 4.40 47.25 -23.19
N ALA A 247 4.11 46.04 -22.69
CA ALA A 247 4.69 44.80 -23.19
C ALA A 247 4.40 44.56 -24.68
N ASP A 248 3.14 44.71 -25.11
CA ASP A 248 2.74 44.41 -26.49
C ASP A 248 3.49 45.26 -27.53
N ALA A 249 3.62 46.57 -27.28
CA ALA A 249 4.31 47.47 -28.19
C ALA A 249 5.81 47.14 -28.29
N LEU A 250 6.46 46.79 -27.17
CA LEU A 250 7.85 46.32 -27.17
C LEU A 250 8.02 44.98 -27.89
N ARG A 251 7.12 44.02 -27.63
CA ARG A 251 7.10 42.72 -28.29
C ARG A 251 6.98 42.88 -29.80
N THR A 252 5.99 43.65 -30.27
CA THR A 252 5.79 43.91 -31.70
C THR A 252 7.01 44.58 -32.32
N PHE A 253 7.59 45.58 -31.64
CA PHE A 253 8.78 46.27 -32.13
C PHE A 253 9.97 45.31 -32.31
N LEU A 254 10.30 44.51 -31.30
CA LEU A 254 11.45 43.60 -31.35
C LEU A 254 11.22 42.44 -32.32
N THR A 255 10.03 41.83 -32.28
CA THR A 255 9.74 40.65 -33.10
C THR A 255 9.57 40.97 -34.59
N GLY A 256 9.37 42.23 -34.94
CA GLY A 256 9.40 42.72 -36.33
C GLY A 256 10.80 43.00 -36.89
N ARG A 257 11.87 42.86 -36.08
CA ARG A 257 13.24 43.11 -36.53
C ARG A 257 13.89 41.87 -37.15
N PRO A 258 14.73 42.04 -38.18
CA PRO A 258 15.69 41.02 -38.60
C PRO A 258 16.57 40.56 -37.45
N VAL A 259 16.87 39.26 -37.37
CA VAL A 259 17.71 38.71 -36.29
C VAL A 259 19.09 39.37 -36.19
N ASN A 260 19.66 39.78 -37.33
CA ASN A 260 20.97 40.43 -37.41
C ASN A 260 20.97 41.85 -36.80
N ASP A 261 19.79 42.50 -36.73
CA ASP A 261 19.67 43.83 -36.12
C ASP A 261 19.76 43.73 -34.59
N LEU A 262 19.55 42.54 -34.00
CA LEU A 262 19.43 42.33 -32.57
C LEU A 262 20.73 41.86 -31.88
N GLY A 263 21.80 41.60 -32.65
CA GLY A 263 23.13 41.30 -32.09
C GLY A 263 23.88 40.06 -32.61
N PRO A 264 23.25 38.92 -32.97
CA PRO A 264 24.00 37.80 -33.52
C PRO A 264 24.46 38.10 -34.94
N ASP A 265 25.67 37.64 -35.29
CA ASP A 265 26.11 37.66 -36.68
C ASP A 265 25.20 36.79 -37.57
N ALA A 266 25.25 37.03 -38.88
CA ALA A 266 24.40 36.34 -39.84
C ALA A 266 24.67 34.82 -39.96
N THR A 267 25.63 34.26 -39.24
CA THR A 267 26.03 32.85 -39.29
C THR A 267 25.74 32.08 -38.01
N HIS A 268 25.47 32.77 -36.91
CA HIS A 268 25.28 32.14 -35.61
C HIS A 268 24.06 31.20 -35.60
N THR A 269 24.22 30.04 -34.97
CA THR A 269 23.16 29.04 -34.78
C THR A 269 23.29 28.36 -33.43
N PHE A 270 22.17 28.12 -32.76
CA PHE A 270 22.11 27.28 -31.57
C PHE A 270 21.79 25.85 -32.00
N ASN A 271 22.63 24.89 -31.64
CA ASN A 271 22.44 23.50 -32.03
C ASN A 271 22.17 22.61 -30.81
N TYR A 272 20.96 22.05 -30.75
CA TYR A 272 20.65 20.97 -29.82
C TYR A 272 21.26 19.68 -30.33
N THR A 273 22.27 19.19 -29.62
CA THR A 273 22.83 17.87 -29.85
C THR A 273 22.04 16.86 -29.02
N LEU A 274 21.09 16.19 -29.67
CA LEU A 274 20.26 15.17 -29.05
C LEU A 274 20.66 13.78 -29.58
N PRO A 275 20.97 12.81 -28.70
CA PRO A 275 21.18 11.43 -29.11
C PRO A 275 20.01 10.89 -29.96
N ALA A 276 20.30 9.95 -30.85
CA ALA A 276 19.25 9.24 -31.57
C ALA A 276 18.32 8.53 -30.55
N GLY A 277 17.01 8.70 -30.70
CA GLY A 277 16.01 8.17 -29.77
C GLY A 277 15.73 9.04 -28.53
N ALA A 278 16.44 10.16 -28.33
CA ALA A 278 16.16 11.08 -27.23
C ALA A 278 14.76 11.72 -27.35
N MET A 279 14.19 12.07 -26.20
CA MET A 279 12.90 12.76 -26.10
C MET A 279 12.88 14.03 -26.94
N ASN A 280 11.76 14.26 -27.63
CA ASN A 280 11.54 15.50 -28.35
C ASN A 280 11.21 16.63 -27.35
N LEU A 281 12.25 17.27 -26.82
CA LEU A 281 12.14 18.35 -25.84
C LEU A 281 11.27 19.52 -26.36
N PHE A 282 11.30 19.80 -27.66
CA PHE A 282 10.48 20.86 -28.26
C PHE A 282 8.99 20.56 -28.14
N LEU A 283 8.59 19.32 -28.43
CA LEU A 283 7.19 18.90 -28.29
C LEU A 283 6.75 18.94 -26.82
N LEU A 284 7.60 18.49 -25.89
CA LEU A 284 7.29 18.54 -24.46
C LEU A 284 7.16 19.99 -23.97
N ALA A 285 8.07 20.89 -24.37
CA ALA A 285 7.99 22.31 -24.04
C ALA A 285 6.73 22.97 -24.62
N GLY A 286 6.35 22.60 -25.85
CA GLY A 286 5.11 23.05 -26.47
C GLY A 286 3.87 22.62 -25.67
N ARG A 287 3.83 21.38 -25.19
CA ARG A 287 2.73 20.88 -24.33
C ARG A 287 2.72 21.53 -22.96
N ALA A 288 3.89 21.78 -22.37
CA ALA A 288 4.00 22.49 -21.12
C ALA A 288 3.47 23.94 -21.24
N ALA A 289 3.73 24.59 -22.38
CA ALA A 289 3.17 25.89 -22.69
C ALA A 289 1.65 25.85 -22.84
N GLU A 290 1.10 24.87 -23.58
CA GLU A 290 -0.36 24.67 -23.69
C GLU A 290 -1.00 24.45 -22.30
N ALA A 291 -0.39 23.62 -21.45
CA ALA A 291 -0.88 23.38 -20.10
C ALA A 291 -0.84 24.66 -19.24
N SER A 292 0.24 25.43 -19.34
CA SER A 292 0.37 26.72 -18.65
C SER A 292 -0.70 27.72 -19.09
N GLU A 293 -0.97 27.82 -20.40
CA GLU A 293 -2.05 28.64 -20.97
C GLU A 293 -3.43 28.18 -20.47
N ALA A 294 -3.63 26.87 -20.33
CA ALA A 294 -4.86 26.26 -19.80
C ALA A 294 -5.01 26.38 -18.26
N GLY A 295 -4.14 27.12 -17.58
CA GLY A 295 -4.26 27.41 -16.14
C GLY A 295 -3.63 26.38 -15.22
N PHE A 296 -2.67 25.58 -15.71
CA PHE A 296 -1.96 24.58 -14.91
C PHE A 296 -1.39 25.14 -13.59
N ARG A 297 -0.80 26.35 -13.58
CA ARG A 297 -0.31 26.99 -12.34
C ARG A 297 -1.37 27.15 -11.27
N THR A 298 -2.58 27.56 -11.67
CA THR A 298 -3.71 27.75 -10.76
C THR A 298 -4.17 26.40 -10.21
N GLN A 299 -4.24 25.38 -11.07
CA GLN A 299 -4.60 24.01 -10.68
C GLN A 299 -3.56 23.43 -9.70
N LEU A 300 -2.27 23.54 -10.02
CA LEU A 300 -1.18 23.07 -9.16
C LEU A 300 -1.20 23.79 -7.81
N THR A 301 -1.33 25.12 -7.79
CA THR A 301 -1.45 25.90 -6.55
C THR A 301 -2.65 25.43 -5.71
N THR A 302 -3.78 25.15 -6.36
CA THR A 302 -4.98 24.61 -5.69
C THR A 302 -4.67 23.27 -5.02
N VAL A 303 -4.05 22.33 -5.74
CA VAL A 303 -3.66 21.02 -5.18
C VAL A 303 -2.66 21.17 -4.04
N LYS A 304 -1.63 22.03 -4.19
CA LYS A 304 -0.63 22.31 -3.15
C LYS A 304 -1.26 22.88 -1.88
N ASN A 305 -2.37 23.60 -1.99
CA ASN A 305 -3.11 24.12 -0.84
C ASN A 305 -3.97 23.06 -0.12
N ARG A 306 -4.31 21.96 -0.81
CA ARG A 306 -5.06 20.82 -0.28
C ARG A 306 -4.16 19.72 0.31
N LEU A 307 -2.84 19.88 0.22
CA LEU A 307 -1.83 18.99 0.76
C LEU A 307 -0.98 19.71 1.82
N ASP A 308 -0.60 18.98 2.86
CA ASP A 308 0.22 19.47 3.98
C ASP A 308 1.16 18.39 4.52
N SER A 309 1.82 18.65 5.65
CA SER A 309 2.76 17.74 6.31
C SER A 309 2.14 16.48 6.91
N ASN A 310 0.81 16.43 7.03
CA ASN A 310 0.06 15.25 7.44
C ASN A 310 -0.39 14.42 6.23
N SER A 311 -0.54 15.05 5.07
CA SER A 311 -0.84 14.37 3.82
C SER A 311 0.24 13.36 3.42
N THR A 312 -0.17 12.29 2.75
CA THR A 312 0.70 11.24 2.21
C THR A 312 0.42 11.02 0.72
N LEU A 313 1.47 11.03 -0.11
CA LEU A 313 1.43 10.57 -1.50
C LEU A 313 2.13 9.22 -1.60
N ASP A 314 1.33 8.17 -1.82
CA ASP A 314 1.80 6.80 -2.03
C ASP A 314 2.09 6.56 -3.50
N VAL A 315 3.37 6.47 -3.84
CA VAL A 315 3.83 6.09 -5.18
C VAL A 315 4.03 4.58 -5.23
N ARG A 316 3.37 3.94 -6.18
CA ARG A 316 3.34 2.49 -6.39
C ARG A 316 3.88 2.19 -7.79
N GLY A 317 4.72 1.17 -7.88
CA GLY A 317 5.50 0.84 -9.08
C GLY A 317 6.78 0.09 -8.73
N CYS A 318 7.37 -0.62 -9.70
CA CYS A 318 8.55 -1.43 -9.45
C CYS A 318 9.74 -0.55 -9.04
N ARG A 319 10.23 -0.73 -7.80
CA ARG A 319 11.40 0.01 -7.27
C ARG A 319 11.26 1.54 -7.24
N ALA A 320 10.04 2.09 -7.26
CA ALA A 320 9.79 3.54 -7.22
C ALA A 320 10.48 4.29 -6.04
N GLY A 321 10.81 3.56 -4.96
CA GLY A 321 11.51 4.07 -3.78
C GLY A 321 13.03 4.09 -3.84
N GLN A 322 13.66 3.71 -4.95
CA GLN A 322 15.12 3.72 -5.08
C GLN A 322 15.69 5.14 -5.25
N TYR A 323 14.92 6.08 -5.82
CA TYR A 323 15.38 7.45 -6.09
C TYR A 323 14.89 8.49 -5.12
N THR A 324 15.71 8.75 -4.12
CA THR A 324 15.37 9.74 -3.10
C THR A 324 15.30 11.17 -3.65
N SER A 325 16.12 11.54 -4.65
CA SER A 325 16.11 12.89 -5.25
C SER A 325 14.81 13.15 -6.03
N TYR A 326 14.40 12.21 -6.87
CA TYR A 326 13.12 12.23 -7.56
C TYR A 326 11.92 12.31 -6.59
N LEU A 327 11.91 11.49 -5.54
CA LEU A 327 10.84 11.56 -4.52
C LEU A 327 10.80 12.94 -3.82
N ARG A 328 11.96 13.58 -3.61
CA ARG A 328 12.01 14.96 -3.09
C ARG A 328 11.49 15.98 -4.10
N ALA A 329 11.73 15.79 -5.40
CA ALA A 329 11.17 16.64 -6.43
C ALA A 329 9.65 16.52 -6.52
N LEU A 330 9.10 15.28 -6.45
CA LEU A 330 7.66 15.07 -6.29
C LEU A 330 7.10 15.74 -5.03
N GLN A 331 7.83 15.63 -3.92
CA GLN A 331 7.48 16.29 -2.67
C GLN A 331 7.42 17.82 -2.81
N ALA A 332 8.37 18.42 -3.52
CA ALA A 332 8.42 19.85 -3.78
C ALA A 332 7.32 20.30 -4.77
N PHE A 333 7.04 19.48 -5.78
CA PHE A 333 6.00 19.71 -6.78
C PHE A 333 4.61 19.78 -6.14
N PHE A 334 4.25 18.79 -5.32
CA PHE A 334 2.96 18.75 -4.61
C PHE A 334 2.91 19.55 -3.31
N GLY A 335 4.05 20.00 -2.78
CA GLY A 335 4.16 20.63 -1.46
C GLY A 335 4.53 22.12 -1.49
N ARG A 336 4.16 22.84 -0.43
CA ARG A 336 4.56 24.24 -0.22
C ARG A 336 5.83 24.31 0.62
N THR A 337 6.55 25.42 0.55
CA THR A 337 7.70 25.67 1.44
C THR A 337 7.24 25.60 2.90
N GLY A 338 7.90 24.77 3.71
CA GLY A 338 7.52 24.52 5.10
C GLY A 338 6.33 23.59 5.31
N ASN A 339 5.58 23.23 4.25
CA ASN A 339 4.39 22.39 4.35
C ASN A 339 4.29 21.41 3.17
N ARG A 340 4.95 20.25 3.31
CA ARG A 340 5.12 19.27 2.23
C ARG A 340 4.54 17.90 2.61
N PRO A 341 3.84 17.21 1.70
CA PRO A 341 3.33 15.87 1.96
C PRO A 341 4.47 14.87 2.20
N LYS A 342 4.17 13.81 2.94
CA LYS A 342 5.04 12.63 3.03
C LYS A 342 4.94 11.87 1.72
N ILE A 343 6.08 11.48 1.15
CA ILE A 343 6.11 10.60 -0.02
C ILE A 343 6.49 9.21 0.45
N THR A 344 5.69 8.22 0.09
CA THR A 344 6.02 6.82 0.35
C THR A 344 6.20 6.11 -0.98
N ALA A 345 7.27 5.32 -1.11
CA ALA A 345 7.48 4.49 -2.30
C ALA A 345 8.24 3.19 -1.95
N PRO A 346 7.90 2.05 -2.60
CA PRO A 346 8.52 0.76 -2.39
C PRO A 346 9.93 0.68 -2.99
N ARG A 347 10.89 0.08 -2.28
CA ARG A 347 12.22 -0.25 -2.87
C ARG A 347 12.27 -1.61 -3.57
N TRP A 348 11.20 -2.38 -3.51
CA TRP A 348 11.08 -3.70 -4.13
C TRP A 348 10.11 -3.65 -5.32
N TYR A 349 10.01 -4.76 -6.04
CA TYR A 349 9.04 -4.89 -7.12
C TYR A 349 7.65 -4.98 -6.55
N GLN A 350 6.70 -4.31 -7.19
CA GLN A 350 5.29 -4.49 -6.87
C GLN A 350 4.67 -5.41 -7.89
N PHE A 351 3.80 -6.26 -7.42
CA PHE A 351 3.04 -7.18 -8.23
C PHE A 351 1.56 -7.00 -7.90
N PHE A 352 0.75 -6.86 -8.95
CA PHE A 352 -0.72 -6.79 -8.89
C PHE A 352 -1.36 -7.95 -9.67
N GLY A 353 -0.76 -9.13 -9.62
CA GLY A 353 -1.26 -10.31 -10.30
C GLY A 353 -1.94 -11.30 -9.35
N SER A 354 -2.22 -12.50 -9.87
CA SER A 354 -2.96 -13.54 -9.16
C SER A 354 -2.09 -14.35 -8.20
N CYS A 355 -2.56 -14.63 -6.98
CA CYS A 355 -1.97 -15.65 -6.11
C CYS A 355 -2.52 -17.04 -6.43
N GLU A 356 -1.74 -18.07 -6.10
CA GLU A 356 -2.26 -19.43 -6.06
C GLU A 356 -3.24 -19.63 -4.89
N ARG A 357 -4.08 -20.65 -5.04
CA ARG A 357 -5.01 -21.09 -4.00
C ARG A 357 -4.56 -22.43 -3.47
N SER A 358 -4.47 -22.52 -2.16
CA SER A 358 -4.34 -23.78 -1.47
C SER A 358 -5.59 -23.98 -0.63
N VAL A 359 -6.27 -25.09 -0.89
CA VAL A 359 -7.42 -25.51 -0.10
C VAL A 359 -6.97 -26.73 0.67
N VAL A 360 -7.12 -26.69 2.00
CA VAL A 360 -6.97 -27.87 2.85
C VAL A 360 -8.36 -28.42 3.15
N GLY A 361 -8.57 -29.70 2.84
CA GLY A 361 -9.84 -30.39 3.03
C GLY A 361 -10.05 -30.90 4.45
N ASN A 362 -8.96 -31.10 5.20
CA ASN A 362 -9.00 -31.65 6.56
C ASN A 362 -7.71 -31.32 7.34
N ASN A 363 -7.69 -31.67 8.63
CA ASN A 363 -6.55 -31.44 9.50
C ASN A 363 -5.31 -32.28 9.16
N ALA A 364 -5.45 -33.44 8.50
CA ALA A 364 -4.30 -34.23 8.07
C ALA A 364 -3.54 -33.53 6.93
N GLU A 365 -4.26 -32.96 5.97
CA GLU A 365 -3.68 -32.13 4.92
C GLU A 365 -3.02 -30.86 5.46
N LEU A 366 -3.66 -30.18 6.43
CA LEU A 366 -3.05 -29.03 7.09
C LEU A 366 -1.79 -29.41 7.87
N ARG A 367 -1.79 -30.56 8.57
CA ARG A 367 -0.59 -31.08 9.25
C ARG A 367 0.54 -31.34 8.25
N ASN A 368 0.25 -31.99 7.13
CA ASN A 368 1.24 -32.24 6.09
C ASN A 368 1.82 -30.92 5.55
N LEU A 369 0.98 -29.90 5.34
CA LEU A 369 1.45 -28.56 4.95
C LEU A 369 2.42 -27.96 5.99
N LEU A 370 2.11 -28.10 7.29
CA LEU A 370 2.91 -27.56 8.40
C LEU A 370 4.20 -28.36 8.71
N GLN A 371 4.29 -29.62 8.29
CA GLN A 371 5.36 -30.55 8.71
C GLN A 371 6.25 -31.07 7.59
N THR A 372 5.71 -31.38 6.40
CA THR A 372 6.41 -32.18 5.39
C THR A 372 6.89 -31.40 4.16
N GLY A 373 6.61 -30.09 4.08
CA GLY A 373 7.08 -29.24 2.99
C GLY A 373 8.57 -28.90 3.11
N ALA A 374 9.24 -28.67 1.97
CA ALA A 374 10.64 -28.20 1.90
C ALA A 374 10.90 -26.85 2.63
N ASP A 375 9.86 -26.22 3.16
CA ASP A 375 9.86 -24.95 3.88
C ASP A 375 8.85 -24.92 5.03
N ALA A 376 8.72 -26.05 5.75
CA ALA A 376 7.82 -26.14 6.90
C ALA A 376 8.06 -25.02 7.94
N ALA A 377 9.31 -24.57 8.11
CA ALA A 377 9.66 -23.46 8.98
C ALA A 377 9.09 -22.11 8.49
N GLY A 378 9.24 -21.76 7.21
CA GLY A 378 8.67 -20.54 6.65
C GLY A 378 7.14 -20.53 6.69
N ILE A 379 6.51 -21.68 6.45
CA ILE A 379 5.05 -21.84 6.59
C ILE A 379 4.61 -21.56 8.03
N ARG A 380 5.26 -22.19 9.03
CA ARG A 380 4.90 -21.95 10.44
C ARG A 380 5.15 -20.50 10.85
N ALA A 381 6.20 -19.86 10.35
CA ALA A 381 6.44 -18.43 10.58
C ALA A 381 5.31 -17.55 10.01
N ALA A 382 4.85 -17.84 8.80
CA ALA A 382 3.71 -17.13 8.20
C ALA A 382 2.43 -17.31 9.04
N PHE A 383 2.15 -18.53 9.52
CA PHE A 383 1.02 -18.77 10.42
C PHE A 383 1.12 -18.00 11.74
N ALA A 384 2.29 -17.97 12.37
CA ALA A 384 2.53 -17.19 13.58
C ALA A 384 2.29 -15.69 13.35
N GLU A 385 2.79 -15.16 12.24
CA GLU A 385 2.57 -13.77 11.85
C GLU A 385 1.08 -13.46 11.64
N TRP A 386 0.34 -14.34 10.95
CA TRP A 386 -1.09 -14.17 10.75
C TRP A 386 -1.89 -14.29 12.06
N MET A 387 -1.42 -15.09 13.01
CA MET A 387 -2.03 -15.22 14.33
C MET A 387 -1.95 -13.91 15.13
N ASP A 388 -0.81 -13.23 15.06
CA ASP A 388 -0.61 -11.91 15.67
C ASP A 388 -1.52 -10.85 15.01
N ARG A 389 -1.49 -10.76 13.67
CA ARG A 389 -2.29 -9.79 12.88
C ARG A 389 -3.78 -9.89 13.10
N SER A 390 -4.29 -11.12 13.09
CA SER A 390 -5.71 -11.39 13.31
C SER A 390 -6.13 -11.24 14.78
N ARG A 391 -5.17 -10.96 15.67
CA ARG A 391 -5.32 -10.92 17.14
C ARG A 391 -5.77 -12.25 17.72
N VAL A 392 -5.56 -13.35 17.01
CA VAL A 392 -5.83 -14.69 17.51
C VAL A 392 -4.90 -15.02 18.68
N GLN A 393 -3.62 -14.63 18.59
CA GLN A 393 -2.68 -14.84 19.68
C GLN A 393 -2.99 -13.95 20.89
N GLU A 394 -3.31 -12.67 20.67
CA GLU A 394 -3.60 -11.70 21.73
C GLU A 394 -4.93 -11.98 22.44
N ARG A 395 -5.98 -12.37 21.69
CA ARG A 395 -7.35 -12.42 22.22
C ARG A 395 -7.90 -13.84 22.34
N HIS A 396 -7.71 -14.67 21.32
CA HIS A 396 -8.34 -15.99 21.27
C HIS A 396 -7.58 -17.04 22.05
N GLN A 397 -6.26 -17.05 21.97
CA GLN A 397 -5.46 -18.01 22.73
C GLN A 397 -5.67 -17.86 24.25
N PRO A 398 -5.61 -16.65 24.85
CA PRO A 398 -5.93 -16.47 26.27
C PRO A 398 -7.39 -16.82 26.59
N PHE A 399 -8.35 -16.47 25.72
CA PHE A 399 -9.74 -16.85 25.88
C PHE A 399 -9.91 -18.37 25.97
N TRP A 400 -9.35 -19.11 25.02
CA TRP A 400 -9.44 -20.56 24.98
C TRP A 400 -8.72 -21.19 26.16
N LEU A 401 -7.50 -20.74 26.50
CA LEU A 401 -6.80 -21.22 27.68
C LEU A 401 -7.61 -20.98 28.95
N ALA A 402 -8.16 -19.77 29.16
CA ALA A 402 -8.97 -19.47 30.33
C ALA A 402 -10.21 -20.37 30.48
N ARG A 403 -10.81 -20.80 29.36
CA ARG A 403 -11.97 -21.71 29.35
C ARG A 403 -11.59 -23.19 29.44
N LEU A 404 -10.43 -23.57 28.91
CA LEU A 404 -9.96 -24.96 28.87
C LEU A 404 -9.12 -25.36 30.08
N LEU A 405 -8.57 -24.38 30.83
CA LEU A 405 -7.86 -24.62 32.09
C LEU A 405 -8.73 -25.46 33.04
N ARG A 406 -8.16 -26.54 33.56
CA ARG A 406 -8.85 -27.50 34.43
C ARG A 406 -8.93 -27.04 35.89
N ASN A 407 -9.52 -25.86 36.12
CA ASN A 407 -9.92 -25.47 37.47
C ASN A 407 -11.26 -26.17 37.81
N SER A 408 -11.48 -26.45 39.09
CA SER A 408 -12.71 -27.10 39.55
C SER A 408 -13.95 -26.31 39.10
N GLY A 409 -14.89 -26.99 38.45
CA GLY A 409 -16.14 -26.40 37.96
C GLY A 409 -16.08 -25.86 36.53
N ASN A 410 -14.91 -25.81 35.91
CA ASN A 410 -14.77 -25.32 34.54
C ASN A 410 -15.38 -26.25 33.50
N VAL A 411 -15.44 -27.57 33.72
CA VAL A 411 -16.03 -28.51 32.75
C VAL A 411 -17.54 -28.32 32.70
N ILE A 412 -18.17 -28.13 33.86
CA ILE A 412 -19.60 -27.80 33.96
C ILE A 412 -19.90 -26.51 33.19
N ARG A 413 -19.17 -25.42 33.50
CA ARG A 413 -19.34 -24.11 32.82
C ARG A 413 -19.07 -24.18 31.32
N PHE A 414 -18.11 -25.00 30.90
CA PHE A 414 -17.82 -25.23 29.48
C PHE A 414 -18.98 -25.95 28.78
N CYS A 415 -19.59 -26.95 29.42
CA CYS A 415 -20.73 -27.68 28.88
C CYS A 415 -22.00 -26.83 28.75
N GLN A 416 -22.16 -25.77 29.56
CA GLN A 416 -23.30 -24.84 29.45
C GLN A 416 -23.25 -23.97 28.18
N LEU A 417 -22.10 -23.91 27.48
CA LEU A 417 -21.93 -23.17 26.21
C LEU A 417 -22.14 -21.64 26.28
N VAL A 418 -22.42 -21.08 27.46
CA VAL A 418 -22.63 -19.63 27.68
C VAL A 418 -21.44 -18.81 27.17
N TRP A 419 -20.23 -19.35 27.29
CA TRP A 419 -18.99 -18.73 26.81
C TRP A 419 -18.95 -18.44 25.31
N ARG A 420 -19.82 -19.05 24.50
CA ARG A 420 -19.86 -18.77 23.05
C ARG A 420 -20.22 -17.32 22.75
N ALA A 421 -21.06 -16.71 23.57
CA ALA A 421 -21.41 -15.30 23.46
C ALA A 421 -20.21 -14.38 23.79
N ASP A 422 -19.23 -14.89 24.54
CA ASP A 422 -18.03 -14.16 24.97
C ASP A 422 -16.84 -14.32 23.99
N LEU A 423 -17.04 -14.97 22.84
CA LEU A 423 -15.95 -15.15 21.87
C LEU A 423 -15.41 -13.77 21.44
N PRO A 424 -14.11 -13.50 21.64
CA PRO A 424 -13.56 -12.19 21.32
C PRO A 424 -13.72 -11.86 19.83
N PRO A 425 -13.93 -10.58 19.46
CA PRO A 425 -13.87 -10.18 18.07
C PRO A 425 -12.42 -10.23 17.56
N LEU A 426 -12.27 -10.63 16.29
CA LEU A 426 -11.02 -10.50 15.56
C LEU A 426 -10.66 -9.03 15.31
N ALA A 427 -9.43 -8.79 14.83
CA ALA A 427 -9.05 -7.47 14.34
C ALA A 427 -9.98 -7.03 13.18
N PRO A 428 -10.68 -5.89 13.25
CA PRO A 428 -11.38 -5.35 12.10
C PRO A 428 -10.40 -5.20 10.91
N PRO A 429 -10.81 -5.49 9.66
CA PRO A 429 -12.17 -5.83 9.21
C PRO A 429 -12.50 -7.34 9.19
N LEU A 430 -11.74 -8.20 9.89
CA LEU A 430 -11.98 -9.65 9.86
C LEU A 430 -13.36 -10.03 10.38
N SER A 431 -14.09 -10.78 9.55
CA SER A 431 -15.23 -11.57 10.02
C SER A 431 -14.90 -13.05 9.90
N PRO A 432 -14.97 -13.81 11.00
CA PRO A 432 -14.73 -15.25 10.99
C PRO A 432 -15.94 -15.94 10.40
N VAL A 433 -15.82 -16.31 9.13
CA VAL A 433 -16.90 -16.92 8.35
C VAL A 433 -17.46 -18.17 9.03
N GLY A 434 -16.62 -18.96 9.71
CA GLY A 434 -17.04 -20.17 10.38
C GLY A 434 -17.82 -19.95 11.69
N TRP A 435 -17.74 -18.76 12.30
CA TRP A 435 -18.29 -18.55 13.65
C TRP A 435 -19.81 -18.39 13.73
N PRO A 436 -20.50 -17.66 12.84
CA PRO A 436 -21.95 -17.58 12.89
C PRO A 436 -22.62 -18.96 12.90
N ALA A 437 -22.10 -19.90 12.09
CA ALA A 437 -22.57 -21.27 12.08
C ALA A 437 -22.20 -22.02 13.37
N PHE A 438 -20.99 -21.80 13.91
CA PHE A 438 -20.54 -22.40 15.17
C PHE A 438 -21.43 -22.03 16.37
N LEU A 439 -21.87 -20.77 16.45
CA LEU A 439 -22.73 -20.28 17.53
C LEU A 439 -24.07 -21.00 17.59
N LEU A 440 -24.57 -21.49 16.44
CA LEU A 440 -25.86 -22.17 16.30
C LEU A 440 -25.79 -23.69 16.51
N LEU A 441 -24.60 -24.27 16.70
CA LEU A 441 -24.45 -25.72 16.86
C LEU A 441 -25.04 -26.21 18.18
N ASN A 442 -25.66 -27.38 18.18
CA ASN A 442 -26.05 -28.04 19.44
C ASN A 442 -24.80 -28.48 20.24
N PHE A 443 -25.00 -29.01 21.45
CA PHE A 443 -23.89 -29.39 22.31
C PHE A 443 -22.96 -30.42 21.67
N ALA A 444 -23.50 -31.55 21.18
CA ALA A 444 -22.69 -32.58 20.53
C ALA A 444 -21.88 -32.02 19.34
N GLN A 445 -22.55 -31.28 18.44
CA GLN A 445 -21.91 -30.68 17.27
C GLN A 445 -20.79 -29.71 17.63
N ALA A 446 -20.97 -28.91 18.69
CA ALA A 446 -19.94 -27.97 19.09
C ALA A 446 -18.76 -28.62 19.79
N MET A 447 -18.96 -29.69 20.55
CA MET A 447 -17.84 -30.45 21.12
C MET A 447 -17.02 -31.10 20.01
N THR A 448 -17.67 -31.67 18.99
CA THR A 448 -17.00 -32.13 17.77
C THR A 448 -16.24 -30.99 17.10
N LYS A 449 -16.87 -29.81 16.96
CA LYS A 449 -16.23 -28.67 16.29
C LYS A 449 -15.04 -28.09 17.08
N VAL A 450 -15.10 -28.09 18.41
CA VAL A 450 -13.97 -27.72 19.28
C VAL A 450 -12.81 -28.70 19.12
N ALA A 451 -13.09 -30.01 19.05
CA ALA A 451 -12.05 -31.01 18.77
C ALA A 451 -11.39 -30.77 17.40
N GLU A 452 -12.20 -30.46 16.37
CA GLU A 452 -11.72 -30.12 15.03
C GLU A 452 -10.84 -28.86 15.04
N PHE A 453 -11.27 -27.79 15.72
CA PHE A 453 -10.54 -26.54 15.83
C PHE A 453 -9.11 -26.73 16.30
N PHE A 454 -8.87 -27.59 17.29
CA PHE A 454 -7.53 -27.78 17.86
C PHE A 454 -6.81 -29.04 17.34
N ASN A 455 -7.40 -29.72 16.35
CA ASN A 455 -6.90 -30.98 15.82
C ASN A 455 -6.65 -32.04 16.91
N VAL A 456 -7.62 -32.20 17.80
CA VAL A 456 -7.60 -33.27 18.81
C VAL A 456 -7.98 -34.58 18.14
N THR A 457 -7.22 -35.64 18.39
CA THR A 457 -7.45 -36.97 17.81
C THR A 457 -7.44 -38.05 18.89
N GLY A 458 -7.91 -39.25 18.53
CA GLY A 458 -7.82 -40.43 19.40
C GLY A 458 -8.67 -40.29 20.67
N SER A 459 -8.10 -40.74 21.80
CA SER A 459 -8.80 -40.80 23.10
C SER A 459 -9.17 -39.45 23.70
N GLY A 460 -8.67 -38.34 23.14
CA GLY A 460 -9.07 -36.99 23.53
C GLY A 460 -10.42 -36.55 22.94
N VAL A 461 -10.96 -37.27 21.94
CA VAL A 461 -12.23 -36.91 21.29
C VAL A 461 -13.38 -37.74 21.86
N PRO A 462 -14.44 -37.13 22.41
CA PRO A 462 -15.64 -37.85 22.83
C PRO A 462 -16.31 -38.55 21.64
N THR A 463 -16.72 -39.80 21.83
CA THR A 463 -17.45 -40.53 20.79
C THR A 463 -18.86 -39.98 20.60
N ALA A 464 -19.47 -40.21 19.45
CA ALA A 464 -20.86 -39.79 19.19
C ALA A 464 -21.84 -40.38 20.22
N ALA A 465 -21.60 -41.61 20.68
CA ALA A 465 -22.38 -42.24 21.74
C ALA A 465 -22.23 -41.53 23.10
N GLN A 466 -21.00 -41.16 23.47
CA GLN A 466 -20.75 -40.39 24.70
C GLN A 466 -21.43 -39.01 24.65
N LEU A 467 -21.34 -38.29 23.53
CA LEU A 467 -22.00 -36.99 23.37
C LEU A 467 -23.53 -37.11 23.40
N THR A 468 -24.08 -38.16 22.78
CA THR A 468 -25.52 -38.44 22.81
C THR A 468 -26.00 -38.75 24.24
N ALA A 469 -25.24 -39.53 25.01
CA ALA A 469 -25.55 -39.83 26.40
C ALA A 469 -25.47 -38.60 27.32
N LEU A 470 -24.59 -37.64 27.00
CA LEU A 470 -24.42 -36.39 27.75
C LEU A 470 -25.47 -35.33 27.43
N GLN A 471 -26.06 -35.37 26.23
CA GLN A 471 -26.99 -34.35 25.75
C GLN A 471 -28.15 -34.07 26.72
N PRO A 472 -28.85 -35.06 27.32
CA PRO A 472 -29.93 -34.80 28.26
C PRO A 472 -29.45 -34.08 29.53
N LEU A 473 -28.32 -34.50 30.10
CA LEU A 473 -27.72 -33.85 31.28
C LEU A 473 -27.45 -32.37 31.01
N VAL A 474 -26.78 -32.08 29.89
CA VAL A 474 -26.39 -30.71 29.51
C VAL A 474 -27.61 -29.84 29.23
N SER A 475 -28.56 -30.32 28.43
CA SER A 475 -29.67 -29.49 27.95
C SER A 475 -30.82 -29.32 28.95
N THR A 476 -30.95 -30.19 29.95
CA THR A 476 -32.11 -30.16 30.87
C THR A 476 -31.76 -29.95 32.33
N LYS A 477 -30.56 -30.36 32.77
CA LYS A 477 -30.21 -30.37 34.20
C LYS A 477 -29.09 -29.42 34.57
N LEU A 478 -28.08 -29.29 33.70
CA LEU A 478 -26.82 -28.66 34.06
C LEU A 478 -26.96 -27.18 34.47
N ASP A 479 -27.85 -26.43 33.82
CA ASP A 479 -28.14 -25.04 34.21
C ASP A 479 -28.77 -24.94 35.59
N GLY A 480 -29.71 -25.83 35.90
CA GLY A 480 -30.30 -25.95 37.24
C GLY A 480 -29.25 -26.32 38.28
N TYR A 481 -28.40 -27.31 37.98
CA TYR A 481 -27.32 -27.73 38.87
C TYR A 481 -26.33 -26.59 39.13
N ALA A 482 -25.89 -25.89 38.08
CA ALA A 482 -24.91 -24.81 38.16
C ALA A 482 -25.36 -23.67 39.09
N SER A 483 -26.67 -23.38 39.13
CA SER A 483 -27.23 -22.34 40.00
C SER A 483 -27.00 -22.60 41.50
N PHE A 484 -26.87 -23.87 41.91
CA PHE A 484 -26.60 -24.25 43.30
C PHE A 484 -25.14 -24.68 43.53
N LEU A 485 -24.50 -25.32 42.54
CA LEU A 485 -23.10 -25.75 42.64
C LEU A 485 -22.14 -24.56 42.71
N PHE A 486 -22.48 -23.43 42.10
CA PHE A 486 -21.65 -22.22 42.09
C PHE A 486 -22.24 -21.06 42.92
N ALA A 487 -23.33 -21.28 43.64
CA ALA A 487 -23.91 -20.25 44.51
C ALA A 487 -22.93 -19.88 45.63
N THR A 488 -22.82 -18.59 45.94
CA THR A 488 -22.21 -18.13 47.19
C THR A 488 -23.06 -18.63 48.35
N VAL A 489 -22.45 -19.38 49.27
CA VAL A 489 -23.14 -19.92 50.44
C VAL A 489 -22.94 -18.99 51.63
N ASP A 490 -24.03 -18.62 52.28
CA ASP A 490 -24.04 -17.84 53.51
C ASP A 490 -25.00 -18.45 54.55
N GLU A 491 -25.08 -17.83 55.73
CA GLU A 491 -25.95 -18.30 56.81
C GLU A 491 -27.44 -18.29 56.43
N ALA A 492 -27.86 -17.41 55.53
CA ALA A 492 -29.26 -17.28 55.12
C ALA A 492 -29.68 -18.36 54.12
N ASN A 493 -28.78 -18.77 53.23
CA ASN A 493 -29.11 -19.68 52.13
C ASN A 493 -28.59 -21.12 52.30
N LYS A 494 -27.72 -21.41 53.28
CA LYS A 494 -27.07 -22.72 53.44
C LYS A 494 -28.02 -23.91 53.51
N ALA A 495 -29.20 -23.76 54.13
CA ALA A 495 -30.18 -24.84 54.23
C ALA A 495 -30.81 -25.17 52.86
N ALA A 496 -31.22 -24.14 52.11
CA ALA A 496 -31.78 -24.32 50.77
C ALA A 496 -30.74 -24.90 49.80
N THR A 497 -29.50 -24.39 49.85
CA THR A 497 -28.40 -24.92 49.06
C THR A 497 -28.11 -26.38 49.40
N PHE A 498 -28.05 -26.74 50.69
CA PHE A 498 -27.86 -28.14 51.10
C PHE A 498 -28.94 -29.07 50.54
N THR A 499 -30.21 -28.70 50.62
CA THR A 499 -31.32 -29.49 50.06
C THR A 499 -31.15 -29.69 48.55
N ALA A 500 -30.81 -28.63 47.81
CA ALA A 500 -30.56 -28.73 46.38
C ALA A 500 -29.35 -29.63 46.07
N LEU A 501 -28.25 -29.52 46.82
CA LEU A 501 -27.08 -30.38 46.65
C LEU A 501 -27.39 -31.85 46.94
N SER A 502 -28.20 -32.16 47.95
CA SER A 502 -28.63 -33.54 48.25
C SER A 502 -29.51 -34.13 47.13
N GLN A 503 -30.37 -33.31 46.52
CA GLN A 503 -31.13 -33.72 45.33
C GLN A 503 -30.21 -34.00 44.14
N ILE A 504 -29.24 -33.11 43.89
CA ILE A 504 -28.23 -33.30 42.84
C ILE A 504 -27.44 -34.59 43.09
N ASP A 505 -26.94 -34.83 44.31
CA ASP A 505 -26.18 -36.04 44.71
C ASP A 505 -26.98 -37.32 44.40
N THR A 506 -28.27 -37.31 44.73
CA THR A 506 -29.19 -38.42 44.44
C THR A 506 -29.38 -38.63 42.93
N GLU A 507 -29.61 -37.55 42.18
CA GLU A 507 -29.86 -37.61 40.74
C GLU A 507 -28.62 -38.03 39.93
N ILE A 508 -27.41 -37.72 40.41
CA ILE A 508 -26.16 -38.13 39.77
C ILE A 508 -25.68 -39.51 40.25
N GLY A 509 -26.36 -40.09 41.25
CA GLY A 509 -26.11 -41.44 41.76
C GLY A 509 -24.91 -41.54 42.71
N THR A 510 -24.59 -40.49 43.46
CA THR A 510 -23.50 -40.47 44.45
C THR A 510 -24.04 -40.47 45.88
N THR A 511 -23.13 -40.48 46.87
CA THR A 511 -23.44 -40.46 48.32
C THR A 511 -22.55 -39.45 49.05
N LEU A 512 -22.22 -38.35 48.37
CA LEU A 512 -21.29 -37.34 48.86
C LEU A 512 -21.97 -36.33 49.78
N VAL A 513 -23.29 -36.17 49.65
CA VAL A 513 -24.10 -35.28 50.48
C VAL A 513 -25.02 -36.13 51.35
N PRO A 514 -24.94 -36.02 52.69
CA PRO A 514 -25.83 -36.77 53.57
C PRO A 514 -27.31 -36.48 53.26
N ASN A 515 -28.16 -37.50 53.35
CA ASN A 515 -29.62 -37.34 53.20
C ASN A 515 -30.26 -36.52 54.35
N THR A 516 -29.51 -36.24 55.42
CA THR A 516 -29.95 -35.43 56.56
C THR A 516 -28.88 -34.40 56.88
N ALA A 517 -29.28 -33.14 57.02
CA ALA A 517 -28.37 -32.04 57.33
C ALA A 517 -27.66 -32.27 58.68
N PRO A 518 -26.32 -32.11 58.76
CA PRO A 518 -25.62 -32.05 60.03
C PRO A 518 -26.19 -30.98 60.96
N ALA A 519 -26.17 -31.21 62.28
CA ALA A 519 -26.63 -30.26 63.27
C ALA A 519 -25.45 -29.81 64.17
N PRO A 520 -25.02 -28.53 64.13
CA PRO A 520 -25.49 -27.46 63.26
C PRO A 520 -24.90 -27.54 61.84
N LEU A 521 -25.71 -27.21 60.82
CA LEU A 521 -25.23 -27.10 59.44
C LEU A 521 -24.35 -25.86 59.30
N GLN A 522 -23.11 -26.04 58.82
CA GLN A 522 -22.17 -24.93 58.62
C GLN A 522 -21.99 -24.60 57.15
N VAL A 523 -21.75 -23.32 56.85
CA VAL A 523 -21.44 -22.83 55.48
C VAL A 523 -20.28 -23.62 54.86
N SER A 524 -19.22 -23.84 55.63
CA SER A 524 -18.03 -24.59 55.19
C SER A 524 -18.34 -26.03 54.75
N GLN A 525 -19.31 -26.70 55.40
CA GLN A 525 -19.74 -28.04 55.02
C GLN A 525 -20.46 -28.03 53.67
N VAL A 526 -21.38 -27.08 53.48
CA VAL A 526 -22.11 -26.91 52.21
C VAL A 526 -21.16 -26.57 51.07
N THR A 527 -20.18 -25.69 51.29
CA THR A 527 -19.14 -25.42 50.30
C THR A 527 -18.27 -26.65 50.00
N GLY A 528 -17.98 -27.47 51.02
CA GLY A 528 -17.32 -28.76 50.84
C GLY A 528 -18.14 -29.72 49.96
N TYR A 529 -19.45 -29.79 50.17
CA TYR A 529 -20.37 -30.59 49.35
C TYR A 529 -20.45 -30.08 47.90
N GLN A 530 -20.49 -28.75 47.67
CA GLN A 530 -20.40 -28.18 46.33
C GLN A 530 -19.13 -28.66 45.62
N ALA A 531 -17.95 -28.53 46.26
CA ALA A 531 -16.68 -28.95 45.69
C ALA A 531 -16.63 -30.46 45.41
N ALA A 532 -17.16 -31.29 46.31
CA ALA A 532 -17.22 -32.74 46.14
C ALA A 532 -18.11 -33.15 44.96
N LEU A 533 -19.30 -32.57 44.84
CA LEU A 533 -20.24 -32.84 43.75
C LEU A 533 -19.72 -32.35 42.40
N ILE A 534 -19.11 -31.15 42.37
CA ILE A 534 -18.42 -30.66 41.17
C ILE A 534 -17.37 -31.68 40.73
N ASN A 535 -16.48 -32.10 41.64
CA ASN A 535 -15.44 -33.07 41.30
C ASN A 535 -16.04 -34.42 40.83
N ALA A 536 -17.11 -34.90 41.46
CA ALA A 536 -17.79 -36.14 41.07
C ALA A 536 -18.37 -36.04 39.64
N LEU A 537 -19.11 -34.97 39.33
CA LEU A 537 -19.62 -34.70 37.99
C LEU A 537 -18.51 -34.64 36.95
N GLU A 538 -17.43 -33.92 37.23
CA GLU A 538 -16.31 -33.73 36.30
C GLU A 538 -15.44 -34.99 36.07
N THR A 539 -15.37 -35.88 37.06
CA THR A 539 -14.58 -37.12 37.00
C THR A 539 -15.36 -38.34 36.51
N THR A 540 -16.69 -38.30 36.57
CA THR A 540 -17.54 -39.44 36.17
C THR A 540 -18.33 -39.08 34.92
N GLN A 541 -19.45 -38.37 35.06
CA GLN A 541 -20.38 -38.11 33.98
C GLN A 541 -19.75 -37.25 32.88
N LEU A 542 -19.09 -36.14 33.25
CA LEU A 542 -18.47 -35.20 32.31
C LEU A 542 -17.00 -35.55 31.98
N ALA A 543 -16.51 -36.73 32.38
CA ALA A 543 -15.14 -37.16 32.11
C ALA A 543 -14.75 -37.09 30.62
N PRO A 544 -15.63 -37.44 29.64
CA PRO A 544 -15.30 -37.29 28.22
C PRO A 544 -15.00 -35.83 27.83
N ILE A 545 -15.77 -34.86 28.35
CA ILE A 545 -15.54 -33.44 28.05
C ILE A 545 -14.30 -32.92 28.76
N ARG A 546 -14.06 -33.36 30.00
CA ARG A 546 -12.82 -33.05 30.71
C ARG A 546 -11.58 -33.50 29.94
N ASN A 547 -11.62 -34.70 29.35
CA ASN A 547 -10.55 -35.23 28.52
C ASN A 547 -10.37 -34.43 27.22
N LEU A 548 -11.48 -34.02 26.59
CA LEU A 548 -11.44 -33.12 25.44
C LEU A 548 -10.78 -31.79 25.79
N MET A 549 -11.18 -31.15 26.89
CA MET A 549 -10.62 -29.88 27.31
C MET A 549 -9.11 -29.98 27.58
N ALA A 550 -8.68 -31.04 28.26
CA ALA A 550 -7.26 -31.33 28.51
C ALA A 550 -6.48 -31.52 27.21
N ALA A 551 -7.05 -32.23 26.24
CA ALA A 551 -6.42 -32.45 24.96
C ALA A 551 -6.34 -31.14 24.13
N CYS A 552 -7.39 -30.33 24.13
CA CYS A 552 -7.37 -29.00 23.49
C CYS A 552 -6.33 -28.08 24.14
N GLU A 553 -6.26 -28.03 25.46
CA GLU A 553 -5.25 -27.27 26.21
C GLU A 553 -3.83 -27.69 25.80
N ALA A 554 -3.55 -28.99 25.81
CA ALA A 554 -2.25 -29.53 25.40
C ALA A 554 -1.91 -29.16 23.94
N ARG A 555 -2.89 -29.17 23.03
CA ARG A 555 -2.69 -28.75 21.64
C ARG A 555 -2.42 -27.26 21.52
N ILE A 556 -3.09 -26.39 22.29
CA ILE A 556 -2.82 -24.94 22.26
C ILE A 556 -1.41 -24.64 22.77
N GLN A 557 -0.92 -25.40 23.75
CA GLN A 557 0.41 -25.25 24.35
C GLN A 557 1.54 -25.94 23.56
N ASP A 558 1.20 -26.75 22.54
CA ASP A 558 2.19 -27.45 21.72
C ASP A 558 3.00 -26.46 20.86
N ALA A 559 4.27 -26.26 21.19
CA ALA A 559 5.14 -25.36 20.46
C ALA A 559 5.57 -25.88 19.09
N ALA A 560 5.55 -27.19 18.87
CA ALA A 560 5.99 -27.83 17.63
C ALA A 560 4.86 -27.90 16.58
N ASP A 561 3.63 -28.12 17.04
CA ASP A 561 2.44 -28.18 16.20
C ASP A 561 1.24 -27.47 16.87
N PRO A 562 1.27 -26.12 16.98
CA PRO A 562 0.28 -25.37 17.74
C PRO A 562 -1.15 -25.59 17.24
N GLY A 563 -2.03 -26.01 18.13
CA GLY A 563 -3.48 -26.15 17.90
C GLY A 563 -4.11 -24.86 17.37
N MET A 564 -3.53 -23.70 17.69
CA MET A 564 -3.98 -22.39 17.21
C MET A 564 -3.86 -22.23 15.67
N TYR A 565 -2.94 -22.92 15.00
CA TYR A 565 -2.86 -22.90 13.54
C TYR A 565 -4.06 -23.60 12.89
N TYR A 566 -4.48 -24.72 13.48
CA TYR A 566 -5.70 -25.43 13.06
C TYR A 566 -6.94 -24.60 13.35
N TYR A 567 -6.96 -23.90 14.49
CA TYR A 567 -8.07 -23.04 14.89
C TYR A 567 -8.29 -21.95 13.84
N MET A 568 -7.24 -21.26 13.40
CA MET A 568 -7.35 -20.19 12.40
C MET A 568 -8.01 -20.68 11.11
N ILE A 569 -7.51 -21.79 10.55
CA ILE A 569 -8.01 -22.33 9.29
C ILE A 569 -9.44 -22.84 9.44
N ASN A 570 -9.73 -23.60 10.49
CA ASN A 570 -11.07 -24.14 10.74
C ASN A 570 -12.08 -23.07 11.15
N ALA A 571 -11.65 -21.94 11.71
CA ALA A 571 -12.47 -20.74 11.94
C ALA A 571 -12.82 -19.98 10.63
N GLY A 572 -12.19 -20.37 9.51
CA GLY A 572 -12.38 -19.73 8.21
C GLY A 572 -11.47 -18.52 7.97
N LEU A 573 -10.33 -18.42 8.68
CA LEU A 573 -9.35 -17.37 8.45
C LEU A 573 -8.38 -17.77 7.34
N PRO A 574 -8.20 -16.93 6.30
CA PRO A 574 -7.18 -17.17 5.29
C PRO A 574 -5.78 -16.90 5.85
N VAL A 575 -4.81 -17.70 5.41
CA VAL A 575 -3.38 -17.49 5.72
C VAL A 575 -2.62 -17.36 4.42
N PHE A 576 -1.87 -16.29 4.25
CA PHE A 576 -1.01 -16.10 3.09
C PHE A 576 0.39 -16.57 3.38
N LEU A 577 0.86 -17.49 2.53
CA LEU A 577 2.22 -17.98 2.55
C LEU A 577 3.01 -17.13 1.56
N PHE A 578 3.81 -16.22 2.12
CA PHE A 578 4.64 -15.31 1.36
C PHE A 578 6.04 -15.90 1.13
N ARG A 579 6.53 -15.74 -0.09
CA ARG A 579 7.87 -16.08 -0.55
C ARG A 579 8.42 -14.89 -1.31
N THR A 580 9.53 -14.37 -0.79
CA THR A 580 10.24 -13.22 -1.34
C THR A 580 10.89 -13.51 -2.70
N GLU A 581 11.20 -14.77 -2.99
CA GLU A 581 11.95 -15.24 -4.18
C GLU A 581 11.05 -15.79 -5.29
N GLU A 582 9.77 -15.40 -5.34
CA GLU A 582 8.86 -15.88 -6.37
C GLU A 582 9.36 -15.49 -7.78
N ARG A 583 9.57 -16.51 -8.62
CA ARG A 583 9.87 -16.33 -10.05
C ARG A 583 8.58 -15.93 -10.77
N MET A 584 8.65 -14.91 -11.62
CA MET A 584 7.57 -14.53 -12.55
C MET A 584 7.08 -15.79 -13.27
N LEU A 585 5.82 -16.15 -13.04
CA LEU A 585 5.19 -17.39 -13.50
C LEU A 585 5.13 -17.44 -15.03
N THR A 586 5.74 -18.45 -15.64
CA THR A 586 5.41 -18.91 -17.01
C THR A 586 4.77 -20.30 -17.05
N GLY A 587 4.40 -20.92 -15.90
CA GLY A 587 3.79 -22.26 -15.92
C GLY A 587 3.00 -22.63 -14.66
N HIS A 588 1.74 -23.06 -14.87
CA HIS A 588 0.81 -23.52 -13.84
C HIS A 588 1.15 -24.92 -13.28
N ARG A 589 1.93 -25.01 -12.20
CA ARG A 589 1.94 -26.21 -11.34
C ARG A 589 2.05 -25.83 -9.86
N ILE A 590 1.22 -26.48 -9.04
CA ILE A 590 1.26 -26.44 -7.56
C ILE A 590 2.58 -27.06 -7.10
N SER A 591 3.65 -26.28 -7.05
CA SER A 591 4.85 -26.59 -6.27
C SER A 591 4.77 -25.85 -4.95
N ALA A 592 5.49 -26.28 -3.92
CA ALA A 592 5.60 -25.55 -2.64
C ALA A 592 6.30 -24.17 -2.78
N THR A 593 6.62 -23.71 -4.00
CA THR A 593 7.51 -22.58 -4.27
C THR A 593 6.82 -21.24 -4.56
N HIS A 594 5.49 -21.20 -4.68
CA HIS A 594 4.74 -19.98 -5.03
C HIS A 594 3.96 -19.36 -3.86
N ASN A 595 3.69 -18.06 -3.99
CA ASN A 595 2.83 -17.26 -3.12
C ASN A 595 1.39 -17.76 -3.22
N ARG A 596 0.78 -18.09 -2.08
CA ARG A 596 -0.56 -18.67 -2.05
C ARG A 596 -1.36 -18.28 -0.82
N ILE A 597 -2.66 -18.24 -0.98
CA ILE A 597 -3.60 -18.13 0.14
C ILE A 597 -4.10 -19.53 0.48
N VAL A 598 -3.91 -19.93 1.74
CA VAL A 598 -4.39 -21.18 2.32
C VAL A 598 -5.72 -20.93 3.03
N VAL A 599 -6.73 -21.73 2.70
CA VAL A 599 -8.06 -21.70 3.32
C VAL A 599 -8.60 -23.10 3.57
N HIS A 600 -9.57 -23.23 4.48
CA HIS A 600 -10.30 -24.48 4.68
C HIS A 600 -11.36 -24.69 3.58
N ALA A 601 -11.53 -25.93 3.12
CA ALA A 601 -12.49 -26.27 2.06
C ALA A 601 -13.93 -25.82 2.36
N THR A 602 -14.39 -26.03 3.60
CA THR A 602 -15.75 -25.65 4.06
C THR A 602 -16.01 -24.15 3.98
N HIS A 603 -14.97 -23.32 4.05
CA HIS A 603 -15.10 -21.86 4.09
C HIS A 603 -14.43 -21.18 2.89
N ARG A 604 -14.09 -21.94 1.84
CA ARG A 604 -13.16 -21.50 0.79
C ARG A 604 -13.53 -20.14 0.19
N ASP A 605 -14.77 -19.99 -0.27
CA ASP A 605 -15.21 -18.85 -1.06
C ASP A 605 -15.30 -17.58 -0.21
N PRO A 606 -16.00 -17.59 0.94
CA PRO A 606 -16.01 -16.43 1.82
C PRO A 606 -14.66 -16.13 2.47
N ALA A 607 -13.80 -17.12 2.75
CA ALA A 607 -12.44 -16.88 3.25
C ALA A 607 -11.56 -16.17 2.20
N PHE A 608 -11.64 -16.55 0.93
CA PHE A 608 -10.96 -15.83 -0.15
C PHE A 608 -11.48 -14.40 -0.33
N ARG A 609 -12.78 -14.14 -0.08
CA ARG A 609 -13.32 -12.77 -0.10
C ARG A 609 -12.90 -11.94 1.11
N GLN A 610 -12.65 -12.56 2.26
CA GLN A 610 -12.10 -11.83 3.41
C GLN A 610 -10.64 -11.39 3.18
N TRP A 611 -9.91 -12.10 2.32
CA TRP A 611 -8.50 -11.84 2.08
C TRP A 611 -8.19 -10.40 1.61
N PRO A 612 -8.81 -9.84 0.56
CA PRO A 612 -8.55 -8.46 0.17
C PRO A 612 -8.77 -7.45 1.29
N ARG A 613 -9.68 -7.72 2.24
CA ARG A 613 -9.93 -6.84 3.39
C ARG A 613 -8.76 -6.82 4.39
N LEU A 614 -8.07 -7.95 4.53
CA LEU A 614 -6.90 -8.10 5.39
C LEU A 614 -5.68 -7.32 4.92
N LEU A 615 -5.67 -6.89 3.67
CA LEU A 615 -4.61 -6.07 3.11
C LEU A 615 -4.72 -4.61 3.56
N TRP A 616 -5.81 -4.20 4.23
CA TRP A 616 -6.07 -2.82 4.60
C TRP A 616 -6.17 -2.62 6.12
N ALA A 617 -5.59 -1.53 6.61
CA ALA A 617 -5.64 -1.13 8.01
C ALA A 617 -7.01 -0.53 8.37
N GLU A 618 -7.62 0.20 7.45
CA GLU A 618 -8.95 0.78 7.59
C GLU A 618 -10.02 -0.05 6.86
N PRO A 619 -11.30 0.10 7.25
CA PRO A 619 -12.42 -0.41 6.48
C PRO A 619 -12.40 0.12 5.04
N LEU A 620 -12.70 -0.76 4.09
CA LEU A 620 -12.83 -0.39 2.69
C LEU A 620 -14.13 0.39 2.42
N PRO A 621 -14.16 1.27 1.39
CA PRO A 621 -15.36 1.99 0.98
C PRO A 621 -16.55 1.05 0.73
N ALA A 622 -17.77 1.46 1.10
CA ALA A 622 -18.97 0.63 0.99
C ALA A 622 -19.27 0.14 -0.44
N ALA A 623 -18.84 0.88 -1.47
CA ALA A 623 -19.02 0.53 -2.88
C ALA A 623 -18.05 -0.56 -3.39
N ASN A 624 -17.31 -1.24 -2.51
CA ASN A 624 -16.45 -2.35 -2.91
C ASN A 624 -17.27 -3.56 -3.38
N THR A 625 -16.70 -4.37 -4.29
CA THR A 625 -17.39 -5.53 -4.88
C THR A 625 -16.98 -6.86 -4.26
N ILE A 626 -16.18 -6.83 -3.17
CA ILE A 626 -15.52 -7.99 -2.57
C ILE A 626 -16.50 -9.13 -2.26
N ASP A 627 -17.66 -8.82 -1.68
CA ASP A 627 -18.64 -9.85 -1.29
C ASP A 627 -19.30 -10.52 -2.51
N THR A 628 -19.37 -9.82 -3.64
CA THR A 628 -19.95 -10.30 -4.90
C THR A 628 -18.92 -10.92 -5.85
N LEU A 629 -17.62 -10.84 -5.53
CA LEU A 629 -16.58 -11.44 -6.36
C LEU A 629 -16.84 -12.94 -6.53
N VAL A 630 -16.98 -13.35 -7.79
CA VAL A 630 -17.01 -14.76 -8.15
C VAL A 630 -15.62 -15.31 -7.90
N VAL A 631 -15.52 -16.24 -6.95
CA VAL A 631 -14.24 -16.75 -6.50
C VAL A 631 -13.51 -17.43 -7.66
N THR A 632 -14.15 -17.99 -8.68
CA THR A 632 -13.44 -18.56 -9.85
C THR A 632 -12.77 -17.53 -10.78
N ASN A 633 -13.08 -16.24 -10.68
CA ASN A 633 -12.47 -15.23 -11.56
C ASN A 633 -11.01 -14.94 -11.16
N ALA A 634 -10.19 -14.58 -12.15
CA ALA A 634 -8.81 -14.10 -11.92
C ALA A 634 -8.75 -12.95 -10.90
N ASP A 635 -9.82 -12.17 -10.79
CA ASP A 635 -9.96 -10.97 -9.96
C ASP A 635 -9.87 -11.24 -8.46
N ALA A 636 -10.49 -12.33 -7.98
CA ALA A 636 -10.43 -12.72 -6.57
C ALA A 636 -9.05 -13.24 -6.14
N ARG A 637 -8.13 -13.42 -7.11
CA ARG A 637 -6.74 -13.77 -6.85
C ARG A 637 -5.82 -12.55 -6.95
N ARG A 638 -6.27 -11.41 -7.49
CA ARG A 638 -5.41 -10.23 -7.65
C ARG A 638 -5.16 -9.58 -6.29
N PHE A 639 -3.90 -9.34 -5.98
CA PHE A 639 -3.47 -8.73 -4.74
C PHE A 639 -2.20 -7.91 -4.96
N ALA A 640 -2.02 -6.88 -4.14
CA ALA A 640 -0.78 -6.15 -4.09
C ALA A 640 0.24 -6.93 -3.25
N MET A 641 1.40 -7.23 -3.81
CA MET A 641 2.54 -7.75 -3.05
C MET A 641 3.87 -7.13 -3.47
N MET A 642 4.86 -7.28 -2.59
CA MET A 642 6.23 -6.81 -2.81
C MET A 642 7.13 -8.01 -3.02
N VAL A 643 7.88 -8.09 -4.11
CA VAL A 643 8.76 -9.24 -4.43
C VAL A 643 10.20 -8.81 -4.67
N ARG A 644 11.15 -9.68 -4.33
CA ARG A 644 12.58 -9.46 -4.60
C ARG A 644 12.88 -10.03 -5.99
N SER A 645 13.44 -9.22 -6.89
CA SER A 645 13.96 -9.76 -8.17
C SER A 645 14.98 -10.85 -7.88
N ALA A 646 14.80 -12.01 -8.50
CA ALA A 646 15.44 -13.24 -8.09
C ALA A 646 16.93 -13.36 -8.48
N GLU A 647 17.49 -12.53 -9.37
CA GLU A 647 18.89 -12.69 -9.78
C GLU A 647 19.76 -11.42 -9.66
N PRO A 648 20.98 -11.52 -9.11
CA PRO A 648 22.09 -10.63 -9.44
C PRO A 648 22.63 -11.05 -10.81
N GLY A 649 22.06 -10.52 -11.89
CA GLY A 649 22.46 -10.85 -13.26
C GLY A 649 21.38 -10.64 -14.31
N ASP A 650 20.10 -10.70 -13.91
CA ASP A 650 18.99 -10.33 -14.79
C ASP A 650 19.01 -8.81 -15.00
N THR A 651 19.39 -8.43 -16.22
CA THR A 651 19.22 -7.09 -16.77
C THR A 651 17.76 -6.64 -16.58
N ASP A 652 17.53 -5.32 -16.50
CA ASP A 652 16.30 -4.62 -16.10
C ASP A 652 14.98 -4.97 -16.83
N VAL A 653 14.93 -6.07 -17.58
CA VAL A 653 13.91 -6.44 -18.56
C VAL A 653 12.87 -7.44 -18.05
N ALA A 654 13.18 -8.28 -17.04
CA ALA A 654 12.32 -9.44 -16.74
C ALA A 654 11.34 -9.30 -15.56
N ALA A 655 11.54 -8.33 -14.66
CA ALA A 655 10.78 -8.25 -13.39
C ALA A 655 9.68 -7.16 -13.39
N CYS A 656 9.55 -6.42 -14.48
CA CYS A 656 8.35 -5.69 -14.85
C CYS A 656 7.95 -6.25 -16.22
N PRO A 657 6.70 -6.68 -16.47
CA PRO A 657 6.27 -6.97 -17.84
C PRO A 657 6.13 -5.64 -18.57
N HIS A 658 7.26 -4.95 -18.76
CA HIS A 658 7.37 -3.97 -19.81
C HIS A 658 7.21 -4.80 -21.09
N PRO A 659 6.23 -4.52 -21.96
CA PRO A 659 6.33 -4.98 -23.33
C PRO A 659 7.67 -4.45 -23.81
N THR A 660 8.64 -5.34 -24.04
CA THR A 660 10.00 -4.97 -24.40
C THR A 660 9.94 -3.92 -25.50
N CYS A 661 10.65 -2.81 -25.32
CA CYS A 661 10.79 -1.77 -26.35
C CYS A 661 11.23 -2.34 -27.71
N ASP A 662 11.76 -3.56 -27.74
CA ASP A 662 12.11 -4.29 -28.96
C ASP A 662 10.90 -4.61 -29.86
N GLN A 663 9.70 -4.85 -29.31
CA GLN A 663 8.53 -5.20 -30.14
C GLN A 663 7.91 -4.00 -30.88
N ALA A 664 8.22 -2.77 -30.45
CA ALA A 664 7.73 -1.56 -31.13
C ALA A 664 8.69 -1.04 -32.22
N LEU A 665 9.97 -1.45 -32.18
CA LEU A 665 10.98 -1.03 -33.17
C LEU A 665 11.10 -2.01 -34.35
N GLU A 666 10.68 -3.27 -34.22
CA GLU A 666 10.81 -4.28 -35.28
C GLU A 666 9.76 -4.21 -36.41
N LYS A 667 8.78 -3.29 -36.35
CA LYS A 667 7.75 -3.16 -37.41
C LYS A 667 7.88 -1.95 -38.33
N VAL A 668 8.99 -1.22 -38.28
CA VAL A 668 9.29 -0.12 -39.22
C VAL A 668 10.67 -0.29 -39.84
N THR A 669 10.87 -1.40 -40.55
CA THR A 669 11.83 -1.42 -41.68
C THR A 669 11.02 -1.44 -42.96
N ASN A 670 10.73 -0.25 -43.48
CA ASN A 670 10.42 -0.08 -44.90
C ASN A 670 11.65 -0.55 -45.68
N THR A 671 11.49 -1.62 -46.44
CA THR A 671 12.31 -1.89 -47.62
C THR A 671 12.00 -0.81 -48.67
N PRO A 672 13.00 -0.11 -49.22
CA PRO A 672 12.93 0.41 -50.56
C PRO A 672 13.67 -0.56 -51.50
N ASP A 673 12.94 -1.11 -52.45
CA ASP A 673 13.52 -1.50 -53.73
C ASP A 673 14.29 -0.32 -54.32
N SER A 674 15.55 -0.51 -54.73
CA SER A 674 16.00 -0.27 -56.10
C SER A 674 17.51 -0.49 -56.27
N LEU A 675 17.85 -1.39 -57.20
CA LEU A 675 18.91 -1.24 -58.22
C LEU A 675 20.31 -0.81 -57.75
N PHE A 676 21.20 -1.79 -57.56
CA PHE A 676 22.33 -2.08 -58.45
C PHE A 676 22.83 -3.52 -58.23
#